data_AF-A0A9D6HQF7-F1
#
_entry.id   AF-A0A9D6HQF7-F1
#
_cell.length_a   1.000
_cell.length_b   1.000
_cell.length_c   1.000
_cell.angle_alpha   90.00
_cell.angle_beta   90.00
_cell.angle_gamma   90.00
#
_symmetry.space_group_name_H-M   'P 1'
#
loop_
_entity.id
_entity.type
_entity.pdbx_description
1 polymer ?
#
loop_
_entity_poly.entity_id
_entity_poly.type
_entity_poly.pdbx_seq_one_letter_code
_entity_poly.pdbx_strand_id
1 'polypeptide(L)'
;MNELPDKLPPQNIEAEKSLLGALMLDKNAIIKVVDFLQPRDFYKGIHCEIYSVMQNLFEKTEPIDLLSVSSGLKEKGNLAEIGGNAYLTELINAVPTATHVLNYARIVQKKRILRDLIEASYDIGLMGYKETEDVDELLDQAEKKVFGIAQKSLTQRFFPVKDALGEAFERIDNLSKNDGALRGLPTGFADLDSMLAGLQKSDLIILAARPSMGKSALSMDIAKSIATKMKVPVGIFSLEMSKDQIVDRLIASQSGVDLWKIRTGKLSSSGDDNDFTRIQQALGGLSEAPIYIDDAATSNILQMRAMARRLQADKGLGLIVVDYLQLMEPRNSIASPVQQVTEISRALKGLARELEVPVLALSQLSRAVEARTPSIPRLSDLRESGCLTGDTLITRADTGERITIKKLAEREEQESIPIFSVDEDYKVRAHKMPKAFYSGKKIIYELKTRSGRKIKASANHPFLMVDGWKRLGDLKTEDHIALPRSLAPQAPKNPMSNAELTLLAHLLGDGCILPKQPFHYTSGDKENIQTVQKTAKKLFGINGKIVKQKNWHHIYLTSPYHLTHQKHHPITDWFKKLDIGLVHSWEKKVPEAVFQCDDDKISLFLKHLWSTDGNLSWKRLPGRKPAGNIYYASSSQILTEQVQSLLLRIGIQSSLREVPQKKKTKIYRNMYYLYVEGSQEQLKFLRQVGIADGRKTIISEMLKALKEIEPNTNIDVIPKIVWQTVVEPAKEELGIGWRAVQEGIGSHYCGSSIFKNGVSRERMMRLCLSLEKNPLLYNLASSDIFWDKIVSIKKLGLENVYDATVPGAHNFIANDIIVHNSLEQDADVVLFIYREKERGATTPSNIAEILIAKHRNGPTGSIKLYFDEKRASFRNLDKTHITEEF
;
A
#
# COMPACT_ATOMS: atom_id res chain seq x y z
N MET A 1 -31.89 -24.87 30.32
CA MET A 1 -32.67 -25.70 29.37
C MET A 1 -32.38 -25.19 27.98
N ASN A 2 -31.73 -26.01 27.17
CA ASN A 2 -31.34 -25.72 25.79
C ASN A 2 -32.57 -25.78 24.89
N GLU A 3 -33.02 -24.63 24.39
CA GLU A 3 -33.66 -24.60 23.07
C GLU A 3 -32.55 -24.39 22.04
N LEU A 4 -31.88 -25.48 21.63
CA LEU A 4 -31.37 -25.53 20.27
C LEU A 4 -32.61 -25.43 19.39
N PRO A 5 -32.81 -24.36 18.61
CA PRO A 5 -33.99 -24.27 17.75
C PRO A 5 -33.97 -25.48 16.83
N ASP A 6 -35.14 -26.09 16.63
CA ASP A 6 -35.41 -27.27 15.81
C ASP A 6 -35.10 -26.98 14.32
N LYS A 7 -33.84 -26.70 14.03
CA LYS A 7 -33.31 -26.20 12.77
C LYS A 7 -32.57 -27.33 12.08
N LEU A 8 -33.04 -27.66 10.89
CA LEU A 8 -32.37 -28.57 9.98
C LEU A 8 -30.91 -28.13 9.76
N PRO A 9 -29.94 -29.06 9.69
CA PRO A 9 -28.56 -28.72 9.35
C PRO A 9 -28.48 -27.93 8.04
N PRO A 10 -27.52 -27.00 7.89
CA PRO A 10 -27.36 -26.19 6.69
C PRO A 10 -27.33 -27.03 5.40
N GLN A 11 -28.34 -26.84 4.56
CA GLN A 11 -28.52 -27.53 3.29
C GLN A 11 -29.09 -26.60 2.22
N ASN A 12 -28.98 -26.98 0.95
CA ASN A 12 -29.75 -26.40 -0.15
C ASN A 12 -30.00 -27.51 -1.20
N ILE A 13 -31.13 -28.19 -1.06
CA ILE A 13 -31.47 -29.35 -1.90
C ILE A 13 -31.69 -28.94 -3.36
N GLU A 14 -32.23 -27.75 -3.61
CA GLU A 14 -32.44 -27.24 -4.98
C GLU A 14 -31.12 -27.02 -5.70
N ALA A 15 -30.11 -26.48 -5.00
CA ALA A 15 -28.77 -26.32 -5.55
C ALA A 15 -28.09 -27.67 -5.81
N GLU A 16 -28.27 -28.66 -4.93
CA GLU A 16 -27.77 -30.02 -5.15
C GLU A 16 -28.42 -30.67 -6.38
N LYS A 17 -29.75 -30.55 -6.52
CA LYS A 17 -30.46 -31.08 -7.69
C LYS A 17 -30.01 -30.40 -8.99
N SER A 18 -29.94 -29.07 -8.97
CA SER A 18 -29.50 -28.26 -10.11
C SER A 18 -28.06 -28.55 -10.51
N LEU A 19 -27.19 -28.84 -9.54
CA LEU A 19 -25.80 -29.21 -9.79
C LEU A 19 -25.70 -30.58 -10.47
N LEU A 20 -26.31 -31.61 -9.90
CA LEU A 20 -26.27 -32.96 -10.48
C LEU A 20 -26.91 -33.01 -11.87
N GLY A 21 -28.03 -32.31 -12.07
CA GLY A 21 -28.63 -32.17 -13.38
C GLY A 21 -27.72 -31.46 -14.37
N ALA A 22 -27.06 -30.37 -13.97
CA ALA A 22 -26.15 -29.62 -14.85
C ALA A 22 -24.94 -30.46 -15.27
N LEU A 23 -24.45 -31.34 -14.38
CA LEU A 23 -23.35 -32.28 -14.66
C LEU A 23 -23.73 -33.34 -15.69
N MET A 24 -25.01 -33.74 -15.77
CA MET A 24 -25.52 -34.67 -16.79
C MET A 24 -25.86 -34.00 -18.12
N LEU A 25 -26.01 -32.67 -18.14
CA LEU A 25 -26.35 -31.89 -19.34
C LEU A 25 -25.11 -31.36 -20.08
N ASP A 26 -24.07 -30.95 -19.36
CA ASP A 26 -22.82 -30.42 -19.93
C ASP A 26 -21.64 -31.34 -19.59
N LYS A 27 -21.12 -32.04 -20.61
CA LYS A 27 -19.96 -32.95 -20.52
C LYS A 27 -18.71 -32.34 -19.88
N ASN A 28 -18.55 -31.02 -19.94
CA ASN A 28 -17.39 -30.31 -19.40
C ASN A 28 -17.65 -29.70 -18.00
N ALA A 29 -18.87 -29.82 -17.48
CA ALA A 29 -19.25 -29.18 -16.22
C ALA A 29 -18.53 -29.81 -15.01
N ILE A 30 -18.24 -31.12 -15.04
CA ILE A 30 -17.55 -31.84 -13.97
C ILE A 30 -16.12 -31.31 -13.75
N ILE A 31 -15.40 -30.96 -14.82
CA ILE A 31 -14.04 -30.41 -14.78
C ILE A 31 -14.00 -29.13 -13.94
N LYS A 32 -15.10 -28.35 -13.95
CA LYS A 32 -15.19 -27.07 -13.23
C LYS A 32 -15.38 -27.23 -11.73
N VAL A 33 -15.72 -28.43 -11.24
CA VAL A 33 -16.14 -28.63 -9.84
C VAL A 33 -15.41 -29.77 -9.11
N VAL A 34 -14.90 -30.77 -9.85
CA VAL A 34 -14.27 -31.98 -9.28
C VAL A 34 -13.07 -31.68 -8.39
N ASP A 35 -12.33 -30.60 -8.67
CA ASP A 35 -11.13 -30.21 -7.91
C ASP A 35 -11.42 -29.80 -6.45
N PHE A 36 -12.65 -29.37 -6.16
CA PHE A 36 -12.98 -28.79 -4.85
C PHE A 36 -14.26 -29.34 -4.22
N LEU A 37 -15.02 -30.16 -4.95
CA LEU A 37 -16.25 -30.78 -4.47
C LEU A 37 -16.08 -32.29 -4.32
N GLN A 38 -16.63 -32.84 -3.25
CA GLN A 38 -16.52 -34.26 -2.88
C GLN A 38 -17.93 -34.85 -2.62
N PRO A 39 -18.13 -36.17 -2.73
CA PRO A 39 -19.43 -36.79 -2.46
C PRO A 39 -20.03 -36.43 -1.09
N ARG A 40 -19.20 -36.30 -0.05
CA ARG A 40 -19.61 -35.91 1.31
C ARG A 40 -20.17 -34.48 1.45
N ASP A 41 -19.99 -33.66 0.42
CA ASP A 41 -20.41 -32.25 0.42
C ASP A 41 -21.91 -32.10 0.19
N PHE A 42 -22.55 -33.11 -0.39
CA PHE A 42 -23.99 -33.20 -0.53
C PHE A 42 -24.63 -33.58 0.81
N TYR A 43 -25.81 -33.01 1.09
CA TYR A 43 -26.55 -33.31 2.31
C TYR A 43 -27.39 -34.58 2.16
N LYS A 44 -28.05 -34.77 1.01
CA LYS A 44 -28.84 -35.98 0.75
C LYS A 44 -27.92 -37.13 0.37
N GLY A 45 -28.03 -38.26 1.08
CA GLY A 45 -27.28 -39.48 0.78
C GLY A 45 -27.43 -39.95 -0.68
N ILE A 46 -28.65 -39.87 -1.22
CA ILE A 46 -28.93 -40.17 -2.64
C ILE A 46 -28.07 -39.31 -3.59
N HIS A 47 -27.88 -38.03 -3.28
CA HIS A 47 -27.06 -37.13 -4.10
C HIS A 47 -25.57 -37.44 -3.96
N CYS A 48 -25.12 -37.84 -2.78
CA CYS A 48 -23.74 -38.32 -2.55
C CYS A 48 -23.42 -39.51 -3.46
N GLU A 49 -24.32 -40.49 -3.51
CA GLU A 49 -24.17 -41.70 -4.35
C GLU A 49 -24.13 -41.36 -5.83
N ILE A 50 -25.05 -40.52 -6.30
CA ILE A 50 -25.09 -40.06 -7.69
C ILE A 50 -23.79 -39.33 -8.06
N TYR A 51 -23.32 -38.40 -7.24
CA TYR A 51 -22.07 -37.68 -7.50
C TYR A 51 -20.83 -38.59 -7.44
N SER A 52 -20.82 -39.58 -6.54
CA SER A 52 -19.74 -40.58 -6.48
C SER A 52 -19.65 -41.37 -7.79
N VAL A 53 -20.79 -41.78 -8.37
CA VAL A 53 -20.80 -42.45 -9.68
C VAL A 53 -20.30 -41.51 -10.78
N MET A 54 -20.75 -40.25 -10.81
CA MET A 54 -20.25 -39.25 -11.76
C MET A 54 -18.74 -39.03 -11.69
N GLN A 55 -18.19 -38.98 -10.46
CA GLN A 55 -16.76 -38.84 -10.25
C GLN A 55 -15.98 -40.07 -10.76
N ASN A 56 -16.47 -41.28 -10.50
CA ASN A 56 -15.87 -42.51 -11.01
C ASN A 56 -15.89 -42.58 -12.55
N LEU A 57 -16.98 -42.14 -13.18
CA LEU A 57 -17.08 -42.05 -14.64
C LEU A 57 -16.06 -41.05 -15.20
N PHE A 58 -15.91 -39.89 -14.55
CA PHE A 58 -14.90 -38.90 -14.93
C PHE A 58 -13.47 -39.45 -14.84
N GLU A 59 -13.14 -40.16 -13.75
CA GLU A 59 -11.82 -40.77 -13.54
C GLU A 59 -11.50 -41.83 -14.61
N LYS A 60 -12.52 -42.55 -15.09
CA LYS A 60 -12.41 -43.49 -16.22
C LYS A 60 -12.47 -42.81 -17.58
N THR A 61 -12.53 -41.47 -17.64
CA THR A 61 -12.70 -40.68 -18.86
C THR A 61 -13.96 -41.02 -19.67
N GLU A 62 -14.99 -41.54 -18.99
CA GLU A 62 -16.29 -41.85 -19.58
C GLU A 62 -17.20 -40.61 -19.54
N PRO A 63 -18.07 -40.41 -20.55
CA PRO A 63 -18.99 -39.28 -20.56
C PRO A 63 -19.99 -39.37 -19.40
N ILE A 64 -20.29 -38.22 -18.78
CA ILE A 64 -21.30 -38.13 -17.72
C ILE A 64 -22.60 -37.65 -18.34
N ASP A 65 -23.54 -38.57 -18.52
CA ASP A 65 -24.88 -38.31 -19.02
C ASP A 65 -25.90 -39.20 -18.31
N LEU A 66 -27.19 -39.03 -18.62
CA LEU A 66 -28.27 -39.78 -17.97
C LEU A 66 -28.09 -41.31 -18.10
N LEU A 67 -27.61 -41.79 -19.25
CA LEU A 67 -27.47 -43.22 -19.53
C LEU A 67 -26.27 -43.81 -18.80
N SER A 68 -25.11 -43.13 -18.86
CA SER A 68 -23.89 -43.59 -18.19
C SER A 68 -24.03 -43.57 -16.67
N VAL A 69 -24.65 -42.53 -16.11
CA VAL A 69 -24.93 -42.43 -14.66
C VAL A 69 -25.93 -43.51 -14.23
N SER A 70 -26.99 -43.73 -15.01
CA SER A 70 -27.97 -44.80 -14.75
C SER A 70 -27.32 -46.19 -14.76
N SER A 71 -26.47 -46.48 -15.76
CA SER A 71 -25.76 -47.75 -15.86
C SER A 71 -24.81 -47.95 -14.67
N GLY A 72 -24.01 -46.94 -14.32
CA GLY A 72 -23.09 -47.01 -13.19
C GLY A 72 -23.80 -47.20 -11.84
N LEU A 73 -24.98 -46.61 -11.66
CA LEU A 73 -25.81 -46.83 -10.47
C LEU A 73 -26.47 -48.22 -10.45
N LYS A 74 -26.80 -48.78 -11.62
CA LYS A 74 -27.37 -50.13 -11.74
C LYS A 74 -26.33 -51.20 -11.42
N GLU A 75 -25.10 -51.03 -11.90
CA GLU A 75 -23.97 -51.92 -11.62
C GLU A 75 -23.62 -51.98 -10.12
N LYS A 76 -23.74 -50.84 -9.42
CA LYS A 76 -23.58 -50.78 -7.95
C LYS A 76 -24.79 -51.29 -7.15
N GLY A 77 -25.91 -51.63 -7.82
CA GLY A 77 -27.15 -52.05 -7.15
C GLY A 77 -28.01 -50.93 -6.54
N ASN A 78 -27.57 -49.67 -6.64
CA ASN A 78 -28.18 -48.53 -5.95
C ASN A 78 -29.27 -47.79 -6.78
N LEU A 79 -29.49 -48.18 -8.04
CA LEU A 79 -30.44 -47.48 -8.93
C LEU A 79 -31.88 -47.47 -8.39
N ALA A 80 -32.33 -48.56 -7.78
CA ALA A 80 -33.68 -48.63 -7.19
C ALA A 80 -33.82 -47.72 -5.95
N GLU A 81 -32.76 -47.63 -5.13
CA GLU A 81 -32.75 -46.85 -3.88
C GLU A 81 -32.77 -45.33 -4.11
N ILE A 82 -32.20 -44.87 -5.23
CA ILE A 82 -32.20 -43.45 -5.58
C ILE A 82 -33.52 -42.98 -6.25
N GLY A 83 -34.51 -43.85 -6.41
CA GLY A 83 -35.78 -43.55 -7.10
C GLY A 83 -35.79 -43.86 -8.61
N GLY A 84 -34.79 -44.61 -9.10
CA GLY A 84 -34.70 -45.05 -10.50
C GLY A 84 -34.44 -43.95 -11.51
N ASN A 85 -34.59 -44.29 -12.79
CA ASN A 85 -34.38 -43.34 -13.91
C ASN A 85 -35.32 -42.13 -13.85
N ALA A 86 -36.49 -42.28 -13.23
CA ALA A 86 -37.44 -41.20 -13.04
C ALA A 86 -36.82 -40.05 -12.21
N TYR A 87 -36.09 -40.36 -11.14
CA TYR A 87 -35.45 -39.35 -10.31
C TYR A 87 -34.28 -38.66 -11.03
N LEU A 88 -33.44 -39.40 -11.76
CA LEU A 88 -32.36 -38.80 -12.56
C LEU A 88 -32.91 -37.83 -13.63
N THR A 89 -34.05 -38.16 -14.23
CA THR A 89 -34.76 -37.29 -15.17
C THR A 89 -35.30 -36.04 -14.49
N GLU A 90 -35.81 -36.16 -13.24
CA GLU A 90 -36.21 -35.02 -12.42
C GLU A 90 -35.02 -34.07 -12.15
N LEU A 91 -33.83 -34.60 -11.85
CA LEU A 91 -32.63 -33.78 -11.61
C LEU A 91 -32.25 -32.95 -12.83
N ILE A 92 -32.35 -33.53 -14.04
CA ILE A 92 -32.07 -32.83 -15.29
C ILE A 92 -33.09 -31.70 -15.53
N ASN A 93 -34.38 -31.99 -15.29
CA ASN A 93 -35.45 -31.00 -15.47
C ASN A 93 -35.43 -29.90 -14.40
N ALA A 94 -34.79 -30.13 -13.26
CA ALA A 94 -34.65 -29.14 -12.19
C ALA A 94 -33.60 -28.05 -12.50
N VAL A 95 -32.79 -28.20 -13.55
CA VAL A 95 -31.71 -27.26 -13.89
C VAL A 95 -32.27 -26.02 -14.60
N PRO A 96 -32.17 -24.82 -14.02
CA PRO A 96 -32.58 -23.59 -14.71
C PRO A 96 -31.63 -23.26 -15.88
N THR A 97 -30.31 -23.34 -15.63
CA THR A 97 -29.27 -23.18 -16.66
C THR A 97 -28.01 -23.97 -16.30
N ALA A 98 -27.55 -24.85 -17.19
CA ALA A 98 -26.34 -25.65 -16.96
C ALA A 98 -25.05 -24.80 -16.85
N THR A 99 -25.05 -23.57 -17.38
CA THR A 99 -23.91 -22.64 -17.31
C THR A 99 -23.60 -22.15 -15.89
N HIS A 100 -24.55 -22.27 -14.95
CA HIS A 100 -24.39 -21.85 -13.56
C HIS A 100 -23.85 -22.96 -12.62
N VAL A 101 -23.37 -24.08 -13.17
CA VAL A 101 -22.84 -25.23 -12.40
C VAL A 101 -21.89 -24.81 -11.26
N LEU A 102 -20.98 -23.87 -11.50
CA LEU A 102 -20.00 -23.42 -10.52
C LEU A 102 -20.64 -22.64 -9.35
N ASN A 103 -21.72 -21.91 -9.61
CA ASN A 103 -22.49 -21.23 -8.57
C ASN A 103 -23.23 -22.25 -7.70
N TYR A 104 -23.87 -23.25 -8.30
CA TYR A 104 -24.55 -24.32 -7.56
C TYR A 104 -23.54 -25.12 -6.71
N ALA A 105 -22.39 -25.49 -7.27
CA ALA A 105 -21.32 -26.17 -6.55
C ALA A 105 -20.78 -25.37 -5.36
N ARG A 106 -20.58 -24.05 -5.51
CA ARG A 106 -20.18 -23.18 -4.41
C ARG A 106 -21.22 -23.09 -3.31
N ILE A 107 -22.52 -23.11 -3.65
CA ILE A 107 -23.60 -23.14 -2.65
C ILE A 107 -23.53 -24.45 -1.86
N VAL A 108 -23.40 -25.61 -2.53
CA VAL A 108 -23.28 -26.92 -1.89
C VAL A 108 -22.04 -26.96 -0.97
N GLN A 109 -20.88 -26.54 -1.47
CA GLN A 109 -19.64 -26.47 -0.69
C GLN A 109 -19.77 -25.54 0.53
N LYS A 110 -20.36 -24.35 0.37
CA LYS A 110 -20.61 -23.42 1.48
C LYS A 110 -21.49 -24.06 2.55
N LYS A 111 -22.52 -24.82 2.15
CA LYS A 111 -23.38 -25.55 3.10
C LYS A 111 -22.62 -26.67 3.81
N ARG A 112 -21.71 -27.40 3.13
CA ARG A 112 -20.83 -28.38 3.79
C ARG A 112 -19.92 -27.73 4.84
N ILE A 113 -19.27 -26.61 4.52
CA ILE A 113 -18.40 -25.91 5.47
C ILE A 113 -19.18 -25.52 6.75
N LEU A 114 -20.43 -25.07 6.59
CA LEU A 114 -21.28 -24.77 7.75
C LEU A 114 -21.63 -26.02 8.57
N ARG A 115 -21.79 -27.18 7.93
CA ARG A 115 -22.00 -28.46 8.64
C ARG A 115 -20.72 -28.92 9.36
N ASP A 116 -19.56 -28.81 8.73
CA ASP A 116 -18.25 -29.10 9.35
C ASP A 116 -18.03 -28.25 10.59
N LEU A 117 -18.44 -26.98 10.56
CA LEU A 117 -18.33 -26.07 11.70
C LEU A 117 -19.26 -26.48 12.85
N ILE A 118 -20.47 -26.93 12.55
CA ILE A 118 -21.42 -27.43 13.56
C ILE A 118 -20.88 -28.72 14.19
N GLU A 119 -20.34 -29.64 13.38
CA GLU A 119 -19.73 -30.90 13.83
C GLU A 119 -18.51 -30.62 14.73
N ALA A 120 -17.60 -29.74 14.32
CA ALA A 120 -16.46 -29.35 15.13
C ALA A 120 -16.87 -28.66 16.44
N SER A 121 -17.91 -27.81 16.41
CA SER A 121 -18.44 -27.17 17.62
C SER A 121 -19.00 -28.19 18.62
N TYR A 122 -19.70 -29.22 18.11
CA TYR A 122 -20.21 -30.32 18.93
C TYR A 122 -19.08 -31.14 19.56
N ASP A 123 -18.07 -31.52 18.77
CA ASP A 123 -16.90 -32.25 19.24
C ASP A 123 -16.11 -31.47 20.30
N ILE A 124 -15.90 -30.16 20.09
CA ILE A 124 -15.22 -29.28 21.05
C ILE A 124 -16.06 -29.14 22.33
N GLY A 125 -17.39 -29.07 22.19
CA GLY A 125 -18.30 -29.11 23.33
C GLY A 125 -18.16 -30.40 24.16
N LEU A 126 -18.04 -31.56 23.50
CA LEU A 126 -17.79 -32.85 24.15
C LEU A 126 -16.40 -32.92 24.81
N MET A 127 -15.37 -32.34 24.19
CA MET A 127 -14.03 -32.23 24.76
C MET A 127 -14.03 -31.49 26.10
N GLY A 128 -14.87 -30.46 26.25
CA GLY A 128 -15.00 -29.70 27.49
C GLY A 128 -15.49 -30.49 28.71
N TYR A 129 -16.05 -31.70 28.51
CA TYR A 129 -16.45 -32.61 29.60
C TYR A 129 -15.38 -33.64 29.98
N LYS A 130 -14.25 -33.68 29.27
CA LYS A 130 -13.16 -34.62 29.52
C LYS A 130 -12.16 -34.06 30.54
N GLU A 131 -12.55 -34.04 31.81
CA GLU A 131 -11.76 -33.44 32.91
C GLU A 131 -10.41 -34.15 33.19
N THR A 132 -10.18 -35.33 32.61
CA THR A 132 -8.96 -36.14 32.84
C THR A 132 -7.85 -35.92 31.81
N GLU A 133 -8.10 -35.20 30.72
CA GLU A 133 -7.10 -34.90 29.68
C GLU A 133 -6.40 -33.56 29.98
N ASP A 134 -5.15 -33.40 29.52
CA ASP A 134 -4.39 -32.17 29.70
C ASP A 134 -5.06 -31.00 28.95
N VAL A 135 -5.19 -29.85 29.62
CA VAL A 135 -5.92 -28.70 29.08
C VAL A 135 -5.23 -28.11 27.85
N ASP A 136 -3.90 -28.11 27.80
CA ASP A 136 -3.14 -27.61 26.65
C ASP A 136 -3.29 -28.56 25.45
N GLU A 137 -3.35 -29.87 25.68
CA GLU A 137 -3.65 -30.85 24.63
C GLU A 137 -5.08 -30.73 24.09
N LEU A 138 -6.07 -30.47 24.97
CA LEU A 138 -7.46 -30.24 24.55
C LEU A 138 -7.60 -28.94 23.72
N LEU A 139 -6.89 -27.87 24.11
CA LEU A 139 -6.87 -26.61 23.38
C LEU A 139 -6.22 -26.76 22.00
N ASP A 140 -5.09 -27.48 21.89
CA ASP A 140 -4.43 -27.76 20.61
C ASP A 140 -5.29 -28.63 19.69
N GLN A 141 -6.01 -29.62 20.23
CA GLN A 141 -6.97 -30.42 19.45
C GLN A 141 -8.16 -29.58 18.95
N ALA A 142 -8.68 -28.68 19.78
CA ALA A 142 -9.75 -27.76 19.40
C ALA A 142 -9.27 -26.78 18.31
N GLU A 143 -8.08 -26.22 18.45
CA GLU A 143 -7.45 -25.34 17.45
C GLU A 143 -7.26 -26.08 16.12
N LYS A 144 -6.72 -27.31 16.14
CA LYS A 144 -6.56 -28.16 14.95
C LYS A 144 -7.89 -28.45 14.25
N LYS A 145 -8.96 -28.72 15.00
CA LYS A 145 -10.30 -28.96 14.42
C LYS A 145 -10.86 -27.72 13.72
N VAL A 146 -10.75 -26.54 14.34
CA VAL A 146 -11.21 -25.27 13.74
C VAL A 146 -10.34 -24.89 12.55
N PHE A 147 -9.02 -25.01 12.68
CA PHE A 147 -8.06 -24.64 11.64
C PHE A 147 -8.14 -25.57 10.42
N GLY A 148 -8.40 -26.86 10.62
CA GLY A 148 -8.60 -27.83 9.55
C GLY A 148 -9.80 -27.53 8.64
N ILE A 149 -10.82 -26.84 9.14
CA ILE A 149 -11.96 -26.35 8.35
C ILE A 149 -11.52 -25.17 7.46
N ALA A 150 -10.70 -24.26 8.00
CA ALA A 150 -10.16 -23.12 7.27
C ALA A 150 -9.14 -23.52 6.20
N GLN A 151 -8.32 -24.55 6.46
CA GLN A 151 -7.27 -25.00 5.56
C GLN A 151 -7.81 -25.72 4.30
N LYS A 152 -8.95 -26.42 4.41
CA LYS A 152 -9.65 -27.01 3.25
C LYS A 152 -10.18 -25.97 2.25
N SER A 153 -10.23 -24.69 2.64
CA SER A 153 -10.57 -23.54 1.78
C SER A 153 -9.35 -22.90 1.10
N LEU A 154 -8.13 -23.28 1.44
CA LEU A 154 -6.89 -22.67 0.94
C LEU A 154 -6.12 -23.67 0.05
N THR A 155 -6.03 -23.38 -1.25
CA THR A 155 -5.39 -24.26 -2.25
C THR A 155 -3.87 -24.12 -2.37
N GLN A 156 -3.20 -23.26 -1.59
CA GLN A 156 -1.75 -23.06 -1.72
C GLN A 156 -0.95 -24.00 -0.79
N ARG A 157 -0.04 -24.78 -1.37
CA ARG A 157 0.91 -25.67 -0.67
C ARG A 157 2.35 -25.18 -0.91
N PHE A 158 3.24 -25.43 0.07
CA PHE A 158 4.68 -25.27 -0.13
C PHE A 158 5.25 -26.42 -0.97
N PHE A 159 6.15 -26.13 -1.91
CA PHE A 159 6.82 -27.13 -2.75
C PHE A 159 8.31 -27.28 -2.37
N PRO A 160 8.82 -28.50 -2.17
CA PRO A 160 10.25 -28.72 -1.94
C PRO A 160 11.11 -28.31 -3.14
N VAL A 161 12.18 -27.54 -2.90
CA VAL A 161 13.08 -27.05 -3.97
C VAL A 161 13.68 -28.20 -4.80
N LYS A 162 13.98 -29.34 -4.17
CA LYS A 162 14.57 -30.52 -4.83
C LYS A 162 13.75 -30.99 -6.04
N ASP A 163 12.43 -30.85 -5.98
CA ASP A 163 11.53 -31.33 -7.02
C ASP A 163 11.59 -30.41 -8.26
N ALA A 164 11.98 -29.14 -8.10
CA ALA A 164 12.14 -28.16 -9.19
C ALA A 164 13.57 -28.08 -9.76
N LEU A 165 14.57 -28.63 -9.08
CA LEU A 165 15.98 -28.56 -9.52
C LEU A 165 16.24 -29.40 -10.78
N GLY A 166 15.58 -30.56 -10.92
CA GLY A 166 15.70 -31.40 -12.11
C GLY A 166 15.22 -30.68 -13.38
N GLU A 167 14.01 -30.12 -13.33
CA GLU A 167 13.45 -29.30 -14.43
C GLU A 167 14.28 -28.04 -14.70
N ALA A 168 14.90 -27.44 -13.68
CA ALA A 168 15.80 -26.31 -13.87
C ALA A 168 17.07 -26.71 -14.64
N PHE A 169 17.65 -27.87 -14.34
CA PHE A 169 18.84 -28.38 -15.02
C PHE A 169 18.55 -28.73 -16.49
N GLU A 170 17.46 -29.45 -16.77
CA GLU A 170 17.05 -29.77 -18.15
C GLU A 170 16.82 -28.51 -18.99
N ARG A 171 16.22 -27.47 -18.41
CA ARG A 171 16.04 -26.18 -19.10
C ARG A 171 17.36 -25.50 -19.45
N ILE A 172 18.35 -25.54 -18.55
CA ILE A 172 19.68 -24.96 -18.79
C ILE A 172 20.43 -25.75 -19.88
N ASP A 173 20.39 -27.08 -19.82
CA ASP A 173 21.03 -27.96 -20.80
C ASP A 173 20.45 -27.76 -22.22
N ASN A 174 19.12 -27.62 -22.34
CA ASN A 174 18.46 -27.33 -23.62
C ASN A 174 18.83 -25.96 -24.20
N LEU A 175 19.05 -24.95 -23.36
CA LEU A 175 19.52 -23.62 -23.80
C LEU A 175 20.99 -23.65 -24.24
N SER A 176 21.82 -24.49 -23.61
CA SER A 176 23.24 -24.63 -23.98
C SER A 176 23.44 -25.39 -25.30
N LYS A 177 22.52 -26.29 -25.67
CA LYS A 177 22.64 -27.13 -26.88
C LYS A 177 22.17 -26.44 -28.16
N ASN A 178 21.32 -25.43 -28.07
CA ASN A 178 20.77 -24.71 -29.21
C ASN A 178 21.37 -23.30 -29.28
N ASP A 179 22.46 -23.14 -30.03
CA ASP A 179 23.15 -21.87 -30.18
C ASP A 179 22.19 -20.81 -30.78
N GLY A 180 21.88 -19.75 -30.03
CA GLY A 180 20.93 -18.70 -30.41
C GLY A 180 19.47 -18.90 -29.97
N ALA A 181 19.11 -19.98 -29.26
CA ALA A 181 17.77 -20.15 -28.71
C ALA A 181 17.54 -19.24 -27.48
N LEU A 182 16.54 -18.36 -27.58
CA LEU A 182 16.14 -17.52 -26.45
C LEU A 182 15.23 -18.29 -25.48
N ARG A 183 15.37 -17.99 -24.19
CA ARG A 183 14.52 -18.55 -23.15
C ARG A 183 13.08 -18.04 -23.23
N GLY A 184 12.90 -16.76 -23.53
CA GLY A 184 11.60 -16.10 -23.66
C GLY A 184 11.14 -16.00 -25.13
N LEU A 185 9.94 -15.46 -25.34
CA LEU A 185 9.41 -15.23 -26.68
C LEU A 185 10.22 -14.13 -27.40
N PRO A 186 10.80 -14.37 -28.59
CA PRO A 186 11.56 -13.38 -29.32
C PRO A 186 10.65 -12.22 -29.75
N THR A 187 11.07 -10.99 -29.49
CA THR A 187 10.36 -9.77 -29.88
C THR A 187 10.45 -9.51 -31.39
N GLY A 188 11.44 -10.09 -32.07
CA GLY A 188 11.74 -9.83 -33.48
C GLY A 188 12.77 -8.72 -33.70
N PHE A 189 13.26 -8.12 -32.62
CA PHE A 189 14.31 -7.11 -32.63
C PHE A 189 15.55 -7.66 -31.93
N ALA A 190 16.61 -7.97 -32.70
CA ALA A 190 17.77 -8.70 -32.19
C ALA A 190 18.46 -7.98 -31.02
N ASP A 191 18.64 -6.66 -31.13
CA ASP A 191 19.24 -5.86 -30.06
C ASP A 191 18.36 -5.86 -28.79
N LEU A 192 17.03 -5.79 -28.93
CA LEU A 192 16.12 -5.83 -27.78
C LEU A 192 16.09 -7.23 -27.13
N ASP A 193 16.07 -8.27 -27.97
CA ASP A 193 16.11 -9.66 -27.54
C ASP A 193 17.42 -10.01 -26.82
N SER A 194 18.54 -9.40 -27.22
CA SER A 194 19.82 -9.55 -26.51
C SER A 194 19.79 -9.03 -25.08
N MET A 195 18.98 -7.99 -24.82
CA MET A 195 18.85 -7.39 -23.49
C MET A 195 17.78 -8.06 -22.64
N LEU A 196 16.71 -8.57 -23.25
CA LEU A 196 15.57 -9.19 -22.54
C LEU A 196 15.66 -10.71 -22.44
N ALA A 197 16.50 -11.35 -23.26
CA ALA A 197 16.48 -12.80 -23.52
C ALA A 197 15.10 -13.31 -23.99
N GLY A 198 14.36 -12.46 -24.71
CA GLY A 198 12.95 -12.63 -25.07
C GLY A 198 11.98 -12.31 -23.93
N LEU A 199 10.68 -12.20 -24.26
CA LEU A 199 9.62 -11.95 -23.29
C LEU A 199 9.36 -13.21 -22.44
N GLN A 200 9.64 -13.11 -21.14
CA GLN A 200 9.53 -14.25 -20.22
C GLN A 200 8.08 -14.53 -19.82
N LYS A 201 7.75 -15.81 -19.65
CA LYS A 201 6.47 -16.24 -19.08
C LYS A 201 6.26 -15.63 -17.69
N SER A 202 5.01 -15.31 -17.38
CA SER A 202 4.60 -14.73 -16.10
C SER A 202 5.07 -13.30 -15.82
N ASP A 203 5.80 -12.66 -16.72
CA ASP A 203 6.28 -11.28 -16.56
C ASP A 203 5.25 -10.23 -17.04
N LEU A 204 5.20 -9.12 -16.32
CA LEU A 204 4.53 -7.89 -16.74
C LEU A 204 5.57 -6.92 -17.31
N ILE A 205 5.45 -6.65 -18.60
CA ILE A 205 6.30 -5.73 -19.35
C ILE A 205 5.50 -4.45 -19.60
N ILE A 206 5.99 -3.31 -19.11
CA ILE A 206 5.38 -2.01 -19.39
C ILE A 206 6.16 -1.30 -20.48
N LEU A 207 5.50 -0.96 -21.59
CA LEU A 207 6.04 -0.12 -22.66
C LEU A 207 5.40 1.26 -22.60
N ALA A 208 6.20 2.27 -22.25
CA ALA A 208 5.71 3.62 -22.01
C ALA A 208 6.30 4.67 -22.95
N ALA A 209 5.46 5.57 -23.46
CA ALA A 209 5.94 6.66 -24.31
C ALA A 209 5.02 7.88 -24.26
N ARG A 210 5.52 9.04 -24.73
CA ARG A 210 4.65 10.18 -25.05
C ARG A 210 3.78 9.87 -26.28
N PRO A 211 2.64 10.57 -26.46
CA PRO A 211 1.85 10.47 -27.68
C PRO A 211 2.70 10.65 -28.93
N SER A 212 2.37 9.89 -29.98
CA SER A 212 3.03 9.97 -31.28
C SER A 212 4.52 9.61 -31.30
N MET A 213 5.00 8.86 -30.30
CA MET A 213 6.36 8.28 -30.28
C MET A 213 6.42 6.86 -30.83
N GLY A 214 5.26 6.20 -31.03
CA GLY A 214 5.19 4.87 -31.64
C GLY A 214 4.91 3.70 -30.69
N LYS A 215 4.35 3.92 -29.48
CA LYS A 215 4.06 2.84 -28.51
C LYS A 215 3.28 1.67 -29.15
N SER A 216 2.20 1.99 -29.84
CA SER A 216 1.31 1.01 -30.47
C SER A 216 1.93 0.41 -31.73
N ALA A 217 2.80 1.14 -32.43
CA ALA A 217 3.53 0.60 -33.57
C ALA A 217 4.50 -0.50 -33.12
N LEU A 218 5.32 -0.23 -32.11
CA LEU A 218 6.28 -1.21 -31.58
C LEU A 218 5.56 -2.45 -31.01
N SER A 219 4.46 -2.27 -30.27
CA SER A 219 3.72 -3.39 -29.71
C SER A 219 3.07 -4.27 -30.78
N MET A 220 2.53 -3.67 -31.85
CA MET A 220 1.98 -4.42 -32.98
C MET A 220 3.05 -5.15 -33.77
N ASP A 221 4.25 -4.57 -33.95
CA ASP A 221 5.34 -5.26 -34.63
C ASP A 221 5.86 -6.46 -33.85
N ILE A 222 5.94 -6.36 -32.51
CA ILE A 222 6.25 -7.49 -31.62
C ILE A 222 5.19 -8.58 -31.75
N ALA A 223 3.91 -8.21 -31.62
CA ALA A 223 2.78 -9.15 -31.74
C ALA A 223 2.78 -9.85 -33.12
N LYS A 224 2.96 -9.07 -34.19
CA LYS A 224 3.05 -9.57 -35.57
C LYS A 224 4.22 -10.53 -35.73
N SER A 225 5.42 -10.18 -35.25
CA SER A 225 6.60 -11.04 -35.35
C SER A 225 6.36 -12.40 -34.68
N ILE A 226 5.83 -12.39 -33.47
CA ILE A 226 5.52 -13.61 -32.69
C ILE A 226 4.46 -14.46 -33.41
N ALA A 227 3.35 -13.84 -33.85
CA ALA A 227 2.27 -14.59 -34.49
C ALA A 227 2.63 -15.10 -35.88
N THR A 228 3.37 -14.33 -36.69
CA THR A 228 3.70 -14.73 -38.07
C THR A 228 4.90 -15.68 -38.15
N LYS A 229 5.96 -15.44 -37.39
CA LYS A 229 7.21 -16.24 -37.45
C LYS A 229 7.19 -17.44 -36.52
N MET A 230 6.70 -17.26 -35.29
CA MET A 230 6.69 -18.34 -34.29
C MET A 230 5.37 -19.12 -34.28
N LYS A 231 4.33 -18.62 -35.00
CA LYS A 231 2.98 -19.18 -35.00
C LYS A 231 2.39 -19.36 -33.58
N VAL A 232 2.78 -18.48 -32.66
CA VAL A 232 2.30 -18.46 -31.27
C VAL A 232 1.07 -17.55 -31.17
N PRO A 233 -0.04 -18.01 -30.56
CA PRO A 233 -1.25 -17.20 -30.38
C PRO A 233 -1.04 -15.92 -29.54
N VAL A 234 -1.51 -14.79 -30.06
CA VAL A 234 -1.42 -13.46 -29.41
C VAL A 234 -2.82 -12.88 -29.20
N GLY A 235 -3.13 -12.51 -27.97
CA GLY A 235 -4.35 -11.77 -27.62
C GLY A 235 -4.07 -10.28 -27.48
N ILE A 236 -4.82 -9.44 -28.18
CA ILE A 236 -4.68 -7.97 -28.17
C ILE A 236 -5.98 -7.37 -27.64
N PHE A 237 -5.88 -6.68 -26.50
CA PHE A 237 -6.95 -5.86 -25.96
C PHE A 237 -6.67 -4.39 -26.31
N SER A 238 -7.46 -3.86 -27.22
CA SER A 238 -7.33 -2.50 -27.75
C SER A 238 -8.42 -1.60 -27.21
N LEU A 239 -8.04 -0.73 -26.30
CA LEU A 239 -8.94 0.23 -25.63
C LEU A 239 -8.92 1.60 -26.32
N GLU A 240 -7.86 1.92 -27.06
CA GLU A 240 -7.70 3.22 -27.75
C GLU A 240 -8.07 3.14 -29.24
N MET A 241 -7.78 2.02 -29.91
CA MET A 241 -7.94 1.87 -31.36
C MET A 241 -9.01 0.84 -31.73
N SER A 242 -9.69 1.05 -32.85
CA SER A 242 -10.60 0.02 -33.39
C SER A 242 -9.83 -1.14 -34.00
N LYS A 243 -10.50 -2.30 -34.12
CA LYS A 243 -9.98 -3.48 -34.81
C LYS A 243 -9.46 -3.14 -36.21
N ASP A 244 -10.20 -2.34 -36.97
CA ASP A 244 -9.84 -1.98 -38.34
C ASP A 244 -8.53 -1.18 -38.39
N GLN A 245 -8.34 -0.24 -37.45
CA GLN A 245 -7.09 0.52 -37.37
C GLN A 245 -5.88 -0.35 -37.01
N ILE A 246 -6.08 -1.40 -36.20
CA ILE A 246 -5.02 -2.37 -35.90
C ILE A 246 -4.70 -3.20 -37.14
N VAL A 247 -5.74 -3.72 -37.82
CA VAL A 247 -5.59 -4.53 -39.04
C VAL A 247 -4.87 -3.75 -40.15
N ASP A 248 -5.25 -2.50 -40.39
CA ASP A 248 -4.59 -1.63 -41.39
C ASP A 248 -3.08 -1.48 -41.10
N ARG A 249 -2.71 -1.33 -39.82
CA ARG A 249 -1.30 -1.23 -39.43
C ARG A 249 -0.55 -2.55 -39.60
N LEU A 250 -1.18 -3.68 -39.29
CA LEU A 250 -0.59 -5.00 -39.52
C LEU A 250 -0.34 -5.22 -41.02
N ILE A 251 -1.31 -4.85 -41.87
CA ILE A 251 -1.18 -4.93 -43.33
C ILE A 251 -0.06 -4.00 -43.83
N ALA A 252 -0.04 -2.73 -43.40
CA ALA A 252 1.00 -1.77 -43.79
C ALA A 252 2.41 -2.27 -43.40
N SER A 253 2.54 -2.75 -42.17
CA SER A 253 3.80 -3.27 -41.64
C SER A 253 4.24 -4.57 -42.34
N GLN A 254 3.32 -5.45 -42.72
CA GLN A 254 3.64 -6.73 -43.40
C GLN A 254 3.89 -6.57 -44.91
N SER A 255 3.08 -5.76 -45.60
CA SER A 255 3.20 -5.52 -47.05
C SER A 255 4.31 -4.53 -47.41
N GLY A 256 4.71 -3.69 -46.45
CA GLY A 256 5.59 -2.55 -46.69
C GLY A 256 4.94 -1.44 -47.53
N VAL A 257 3.62 -1.42 -47.65
CA VAL A 257 2.85 -0.35 -48.30
C VAL A 257 2.58 0.78 -47.29
N ASP A 258 2.53 2.00 -47.78
CA ASP A 258 2.23 3.19 -46.97
C ASP A 258 0.84 3.11 -46.33
N LEU A 259 0.75 3.37 -45.02
CA LEU A 259 -0.48 3.27 -44.25
C LEU A 259 -1.55 4.27 -44.74
N TRP A 260 -1.14 5.46 -45.17
CA TRP A 260 -2.06 6.46 -45.73
C TRP A 260 -2.64 6.00 -47.07
N LYS A 261 -1.85 5.33 -47.90
CA LYS A 261 -2.35 4.75 -49.16
C LYS A 261 -3.41 3.68 -48.90
N ILE A 262 -3.17 2.78 -47.94
CA ILE A 262 -4.15 1.75 -47.52
C ILE A 262 -5.44 2.43 -47.05
N ARG A 263 -5.32 3.45 -46.18
CA ARG A 263 -6.48 4.16 -45.63
C ARG A 263 -7.27 4.98 -46.66
N THR A 264 -6.61 5.47 -47.71
CA THR A 264 -7.25 6.30 -48.75
C THR A 264 -7.64 5.52 -50.00
N GLY A 265 -7.28 4.24 -50.10
CA GLY A 265 -7.49 3.41 -51.29
C GLY A 265 -6.66 3.83 -52.52
N LYS A 266 -5.70 4.76 -52.37
CA LYS A 266 -4.85 5.27 -53.46
C LYS A 266 -3.65 4.34 -53.68
N LEU A 267 -3.94 3.11 -54.09
CA LEU A 267 -2.97 2.03 -54.30
C LEU A 267 -2.50 2.00 -55.77
N SER A 268 -1.20 1.76 -55.99
CA SER A 268 -0.68 1.52 -57.34
C SER A 268 -1.13 0.15 -57.86
N SER A 269 -1.59 0.11 -59.11
CA SER A 269 -2.06 -1.10 -59.79
C SER A 269 -1.17 -1.54 -60.97
N SER A 270 -0.07 -0.84 -61.24
CA SER A 270 0.81 -1.07 -62.39
C SER A 270 2.30 -0.92 -62.06
N GLY A 271 3.16 -1.68 -62.75
CA GLY A 271 4.62 -1.68 -62.60
C GLY A 271 5.15 -2.62 -61.51
N ASP A 272 6.49 -2.64 -61.33
CA ASP A 272 7.19 -3.48 -60.33
C ASP A 272 6.84 -3.11 -58.87
N ASP A 273 6.26 -1.93 -58.63
CA ASP A 273 5.86 -1.42 -57.32
C ASP A 273 4.32 -1.50 -57.16
N ASN A 274 3.74 -2.67 -57.42
CA ASN A 274 2.30 -2.95 -57.36
C ASN A 274 1.84 -3.15 -55.89
N ASP A 275 1.18 -2.13 -55.34
CA ASP A 275 0.71 -2.12 -53.94
C ASP A 275 -0.31 -3.25 -53.69
N PHE A 276 -1.19 -3.55 -54.64
CA PHE A 276 -2.20 -4.61 -54.51
C PHE A 276 -1.58 -6.00 -54.34
N THR A 277 -0.55 -6.31 -55.12
CA THR A 277 0.12 -7.62 -55.08
C THR A 277 0.80 -7.81 -53.72
N ARG A 278 1.46 -6.76 -53.20
CA ARG A 278 2.13 -6.78 -51.89
C ARG A 278 1.14 -6.89 -50.74
N ILE A 279 0.00 -6.23 -50.83
CA ILE A 279 -1.10 -6.36 -49.85
C ILE A 279 -1.68 -7.77 -49.89
N GLN A 280 -1.92 -8.34 -51.07
CA GLN A 280 -2.47 -9.69 -51.21
C GLN A 280 -1.53 -10.75 -50.58
N GLN A 281 -0.22 -10.64 -50.80
CA GLN A 281 0.78 -11.50 -50.16
C GLN A 281 0.76 -11.34 -48.63
N ALA A 282 0.68 -10.09 -48.14
CA ALA A 282 0.59 -9.82 -46.70
C ALA A 282 -0.68 -10.38 -46.06
N LEU A 283 -1.83 -10.29 -46.74
CA LEU A 283 -3.11 -10.86 -46.28
C LEU A 283 -3.03 -12.38 -46.16
N GLY A 284 -2.36 -13.06 -47.09
CA GLY A 284 -2.13 -14.51 -47.01
C GLY A 284 -1.30 -14.90 -45.78
N GLY A 285 -0.23 -14.16 -45.48
CA GLY A 285 0.57 -14.41 -44.28
C GLY A 285 -0.15 -14.09 -42.96
N LEU A 286 -0.97 -13.03 -42.95
CA LEU A 286 -1.72 -12.59 -41.77
C LEU A 286 -2.96 -13.46 -41.50
N SER A 287 -3.59 -14.04 -42.52
CA SER A 287 -4.77 -14.91 -42.34
C SER A 287 -4.43 -16.20 -41.59
N GLU A 288 -3.19 -16.68 -41.72
CA GLU A 288 -2.67 -17.84 -40.98
C GLU A 288 -2.05 -17.48 -39.63
N ALA A 289 -1.95 -16.19 -39.28
CA ALA A 289 -1.34 -15.75 -38.04
C ALA A 289 -2.38 -15.81 -36.90
N PRO A 290 -2.09 -16.48 -35.77
CA PRO A 290 -3.04 -16.61 -34.66
C PRO A 290 -3.12 -15.31 -33.81
N ILE A 291 -3.62 -14.23 -34.40
CA ILE A 291 -3.83 -12.93 -33.72
C ILE A 291 -5.32 -12.76 -33.42
N TYR A 292 -5.64 -12.49 -32.15
CA TYR A 292 -7.00 -12.31 -31.66
C TYR A 292 -7.16 -10.92 -31.07
N ILE A 293 -8.10 -10.12 -31.60
CA ILE A 293 -8.28 -8.72 -31.20
C ILE A 293 -9.63 -8.56 -30.51
N ASP A 294 -9.62 -7.87 -29.38
CA ASP A 294 -10.80 -7.35 -28.70
C ASP A 294 -10.68 -5.82 -28.64
N ASP A 295 -11.63 -5.09 -29.25
CA ASP A 295 -11.65 -3.63 -29.34
C ASP A 295 -12.81 -2.97 -28.55
N ALA A 296 -13.29 -3.67 -27.52
CA ALA A 296 -14.34 -3.15 -26.65
C ALA A 296 -13.86 -1.89 -25.90
N ALA A 297 -14.57 -0.77 -26.10
CA ALA A 297 -14.21 0.56 -25.61
C ALA A 297 -14.09 0.66 -24.07
N THR A 298 -14.78 -0.20 -23.33
CA THR A 298 -14.65 -0.33 -21.87
C THR A 298 -14.47 -1.80 -21.51
N SER A 299 -13.29 -2.15 -21.00
CA SER A 299 -12.97 -3.51 -20.55
C SER A 299 -12.51 -3.50 -19.11
N ASN A 300 -13.32 -4.10 -18.23
CA ASN A 300 -12.92 -4.41 -16.86
C ASN A 300 -11.92 -5.58 -16.88
N ILE A 301 -10.91 -5.55 -15.99
CA ILE A 301 -9.92 -6.63 -15.82
C ILE A 301 -10.53 -8.03 -15.66
N LEU A 302 -11.72 -8.13 -15.06
CA LEU A 302 -12.44 -9.41 -14.90
C LEU A 302 -12.84 -10.02 -16.25
N GLN A 303 -13.34 -9.20 -17.17
CA GLN A 303 -13.73 -9.61 -18.51
C GLN A 303 -12.51 -9.98 -19.34
N MET A 304 -11.48 -9.13 -19.32
CA MET A 304 -10.18 -9.40 -19.96
C MET A 304 -9.60 -10.75 -19.50
N ARG A 305 -9.60 -11.01 -18.19
CA ARG A 305 -9.15 -12.28 -17.63
C ARG A 305 -10.00 -13.47 -18.10
N ALA A 306 -11.33 -13.33 -18.14
CA ALA A 306 -12.20 -14.40 -18.61
C ALA A 306 -11.95 -14.72 -20.10
N MET A 307 -11.77 -13.69 -20.93
CA MET A 307 -11.46 -13.85 -22.35
C MET A 307 -10.07 -14.46 -22.58
N ALA A 308 -9.06 -14.00 -21.84
CA ALA A 308 -7.71 -14.54 -21.90
C ALA A 308 -7.67 -16.02 -21.46
N ARG A 309 -8.38 -16.39 -20.39
CA ARG A 309 -8.53 -17.80 -19.96
C ARG A 309 -9.17 -18.68 -21.04
N ARG A 310 -10.25 -18.20 -21.66
CA ARG A 310 -10.91 -18.92 -22.76
C ARG A 310 -9.97 -19.10 -23.94
N LEU A 311 -9.26 -18.04 -24.33
CA LEU A 311 -8.29 -18.10 -25.42
C LEU A 311 -7.10 -19.02 -25.10
N GLN A 312 -6.64 -19.04 -23.84
CA GLN A 312 -5.62 -19.98 -23.37
C GLN A 312 -6.08 -21.43 -23.52
N ALA A 313 -7.30 -21.74 -23.06
CA ALA A 313 -7.86 -23.09 -23.12
C ALA A 313 -8.14 -23.55 -24.56
N ASP A 314 -8.63 -22.67 -25.42
CA ASP A 314 -9.04 -23.02 -26.78
C ASP A 314 -7.88 -23.07 -27.78
N LYS A 315 -6.86 -22.23 -27.60
CA LYS A 315 -5.81 -21.98 -28.61
C LYS A 315 -4.38 -22.07 -28.09
N GLY A 316 -4.15 -22.07 -26.78
CA GLY A 316 -2.78 -22.02 -26.22
C GLY A 316 -2.15 -20.64 -26.34
N LEU A 317 -2.76 -19.64 -25.70
CA LEU A 317 -2.30 -18.25 -25.65
C LEU A 317 -0.84 -18.15 -25.19
N GLY A 318 -0.05 -17.31 -25.87
CA GLY A 318 1.38 -17.13 -25.59
C GLY A 318 1.80 -15.70 -25.30
N LEU A 319 1.07 -14.68 -25.74
CA LEU A 319 1.31 -13.27 -25.39
C LEU A 319 -0.01 -12.52 -25.25
N ILE A 320 -0.10 -11.65 -24.25
CA ILE A 320 -1.18 -10.67 -24.12
C ILE A 320 -0.62 -9.27 -24.34
N VAL A 321 -1.29 -8.47 -25.19
CA VAL A 321 -1.01 -7.05 -25.39
C VAL A 321 -2.21 -6.23 -24.91
N VAL A 322 -1.96 -5.17 -24.12
CA VAL A 322 -3.01 -4.26 -23.62
C VAL A 322 -2.67 -2.82 -24.02
N ASP A 323 -3.48 -2.20 -24.89
CA ASP A 323 -3.30 -0.83 -25.39
C ASP A 323 -4.49 0.07 -24.98
N TYR A 324 -4.42 0.89 -23.93
CA TYR A 324 -3.35 1.09 -22.95
C TYR A 324 -3.92 1.21 -21.53
N LEU A 325 -3.07 0.98 -20.53
CA LEU A 325 -3.42 0.77 -19.12
C LEU A 325 -4.43 1.76 -18.54
N GLN A 326 -4.28 3.06 -18.85
CA GLN A 326 -5.07 4.13 -18.25
C GLN A 326 -6.54 4.17 -18.71
N LEU A 327 -6.92 3.40 -19.74
CA LEU A 327 -8.32 3.29 -20.21
C LEU A 327 -9.07 2.11 -19.60
N MET A 328 -8.42 1.29 -18.77
CA MET A 328 -9.08 0.19 -18.09
C MET A 328 -9.93 0.69 -16.93
N GLU A 329 -11.13 0.14 -16.78
CA GLU A 329 -11.99 0.46 -15.65
C GLU A 329 -11.52 -0.30 -14.38
N PRO A 330 -11.20 0.41 -13.29
CA PRO A 330 -10.87 -0.21 -12.00
C PRO A 330 -12.13 -0.83 -11.37
N ARG A 331 -11.97 -1.78 -10.43
CA ARG A 331 -13.13 -2.33 -9.72
C ARG A 331 -13.80 -1.32 -8.80
N ASN A 332 -13.03 -0.35 -8.31
CA ASN A 332 -13.51 0.72 -7.45
C ASN A 332 -13.36 2.07 -8.16
N SER A 333 -14.43 2.55 -8.79
CA SER A 333 -14.46 3.82 -9.55
C SER A 333 -14.25 5.06 -8.67
N ILE A 334 -14.40 4.93 -7.34
CA ILE A 334 -14.20 6.01 -6.35
C ILE A 334 -12.71 6.16 -5.98
N ALA A 335 -11.86 5.17 -6.28
CA ALA A 335 -10.44 5.22 -5.96
C ALA A 335 -9.70 6.31 -6.75
N SER A 336 -8.62 6.88 -6.20
CA SER A 336 -7.85 7.90 -6.90
C SER A 336 -7.15 7.34 -8.15
N PRO A 337 -6.90 8.13 -9.21
CA PRO A 337 -6.29 7.64 -10.45
C PRO A 337 -4.96 6.89 -10.25
N VAL A 338 -4.19 7.26 -9.22
CA VAL A 338 -2.96 6.56 -8.83
C VAL A 338 -3.28 5.15 -8.29
N GLN A 339 -4.27 5.05 -7.40
CA GLN A 339 -4.72 3.77 -6.85
C GLN A 339 -5.32 2.88 -7.94
N GLN A 340 -6.10 3.45 -8.87
CA GLN A 340 -6.64 2.73 -10.02
C GLN A 340 -5.54 2.11 -10.88
N VAL A 341 -4.51 2.88 -11.24
CA VAL A 341 -3.36 2.37 -12.02
C VAL A 341 -2.58 1.32 -11.22
N THR A 342 -2.46 1.46 -9.89
CA THR A 342 -1.83 0.43 -9.02
C THR A 342 -2.62 -0.89 -9.10
N GLU A 343 -3.93 -0.81 -8.92
CA GLU A 343 -4.83 -1.95 -8.91
C GLU A 343 -4.76 -2.70 -10.25
N ILE A 344 -4.82 -1.95 -11.36
CA ILE A 344 -4.72 -2.49 -12.72
C ILE A 344 -3.36 -3.18 -12.91
N SER A 345 -2.26 -2.54 -12.51
CA SER A 345 -0.91 -3.13 -12.66
C SER A 345 -0.76 -4.43 -11.88
N ARG A 346 -1.26 -4.49 -10.63
CA ARG A 346 -1.26 -5.73 -9.85
C ARG A 346 -2.12 -6.81 -10.48
N ALA A 347 -3.30 -6.44 -10.97
CA ALA A 347 -4.22 -7.40 -11.54
C ALA A 347 -3.68 -7.99 -12.85
N LEU A 348 -2.98 -7.20 -13.66
CA LEU A 348 -2.27 -7.68 -14.85
C LEU A 348 -1.06 -8.55 -14.52
N LYS A 349 -0.28 -8.23 -13.48
CA LYS A 349 0.78 -9.13 -13.00
C LYS A 349 0.19 -10.45 -12.48
N GLY A 350 -0.95 -10.38 -11.80
CA GLY A 350 -1.73 -11.56 -11.40
C GLY A 350 -2.13 -12.40 -12.60
N LEU A 351 -2.68 -11.78 -13.65
CA LEU A 351 -3.07 -12.43 -14.90
C LEU A 351 -1.87 -13.11 -15.59
N ALA A 352 -0.73 -12.42 -15.68
CA ALA A 352 0.50 -12.96 -16.26
C ALA A 352 0.94 -14.26 -15.56
N ARG A 353 0.98 -14.25 -14.22
CA ARG A 353 1.37 -15.42 -13.42
C ARG A 353 0.35 -16.55 -13.47
N GLU A 354 -0.93 -16.20 -13.53
CA GLU A 354 -2.02 -17.18 -13.54
C GLU A 354 -2.06 -17.98 -14.86
N LEU A 355 -1.82 -17.30 -15.98
CA LEU A 355 -1.84 -17.93 -17.31
C LEU A 355 -0.45 -18.39 -17.78
N GLU A 356 0.61 -18.09 -17.01
CA GLU A 356 2.00 -18.34 -17.39
C GLU A 356 2.39 -17.74 -18.76
N VAL A 357 1.87 -16.54 -19.06
CA VAL A 357 2.16 -15.80 -20.31
C VAL A 357 2.74 -14.42 -20.01
N PRO A 358 3.65 -13.90 -20.85
CA PRO A 358 4.02 -12.49 -20.81
C PRO A 358 2.81 -11.59 -21.08
N VAL A 359 2.71 -10.50 -20.32
CA VAL A 359 1.75 -9.42 -20.55
C VAL A 359 2.49 -8.14 -20.92
N LEU A 360 2.33 -7.68 -22.15
CA LEU A 360 2.85 -6.40 -22.64
C LEU A 360 1.78 -5.31 -22.51
N ALA A 361 1.95 -4.45 -21.51
CA ALA A 361 1.01 -3.38 -21.20
C ALA A 361 1.55 -2.02 -21.65
N LEU A 362 0.78 -1.30 -22.47
CA LEU A 362 1.17 0.02 -22.95
C LEU A 362 0.77 1.09 -21.93
N SER A 363 1.62 2.09 -21.74
CA SER A 363 1.37 3.21 -20.82
C SER A 363 1.71 4.54 -21.46
N GLN A 364 0.89 5.55 -21.20
CA GLN A 364 1.18 6.92 -21.65
C GLN A 364 1.96 7.70 -20.60
N LEU A 365 3.01 8.40 -21.03
CA LEU A 365 3.81 9.27 -20.16
C LEU A 365 3.18 10.64 -19.93
N SER A 366 3.40 11.19 -18.74
CA SER A 366 3.00 12.57 -18.41
C SER A 366 3.71 13.61 -19.28
N ARG A 367 3.12 14.80 -19.42
CA ARG A 367 3.73 15.94 -20.16
C ARG A 367 5.00 16.47 -19.47
N ALA A 368 5.27 16.11 -18.22
CA ALA A 368 6.43 16.58 -17.46
C ALA A 368 7.78 16.20 -18.09
N VAL A 369 7.82 15.16 -18.93
CA VAL A 369 9.00 14.76 -19.71
C VAL A 369 9.47 15.89 -20.63
N GLU A 370 8.54 16.65 -21.21
CA GLU A 370 8.82 17.72 -22.19
C GLU A 370 9.44 18.97 -21.55
N ALA A 371 9.34 19.11 -20.22
CA ALA A 371 9.93 20.23 -19.49
C ALA A 371 11.45 20.09 -19.28
N ARG A 372 12.05 18.97 -19.70
CA ARG A 372 13.50 18.70 -19.57
C ARG A 372 14.16 18.70 -20.94
N THR A 373 15.41 19.17 -20.98
CA THR A 373 16.26 19.15 -22.18
C THR A 373 17.53 18.37 -21.84
N PRO A 374 17.82 17.22 -22.49
CA PRO A 374 16.96 16.53 -23.45
C PRO A 374 15.74 15.88 -22.77
N SER A 375 14.64 15.72 -23.52
CA SER A 375 13.34 15.22 -23.04
C SER A 375 13.28 13.69 -22.91
N ILE A 376 14.34 13.10 -22.34
CA ILE A 376 14.50 11.66 -22.18
C ILE A 376 13.57 11.16 -21.05
N PRO A 377 12.72 10.14 -21.30
CA PRO A 377 11.91 9.49 -20.27
C PRO A 377 12.74 8.76 -19.20
N ARG A 378 12.21 8.71 -17.99
CA ARG A 378 12.76 8.05 -16.81
C ARG A 378 11.64 7.35 -16.04
N LEU A 379 12.00 6.42 -15.16
CA LEU A 379 11.05 5.70 -14.29
C LEU A 379 10.11 6.63 -13.51
N SER A 380 10.61 7.82 -13.15
CA SER A 380 9.83 8.84 -12.48
C SER A 380 8.65 9.38 -13.30
N ASP A 381 8.65 9.18 -14.63
CA ASP A 381 7.70 9.76 -15.61
C ASP A 381 6.61 8.78 -16.08
N LEU A 382 6.87 7.47 -15.95
CA LEU A 382 5.81 6.46 -15.85
C LEU A 382 4.85 6.79 -14.72
N ARG A 383 5.40 7.47 -13.72
CA ARG A 383 4.68 8.06 -12.62
C ARG A 383 4.48 9.55 -12.87
N GLU A 384 3.50 10.09 -12.18
CA GLU A 384 3.70 11.35 -11.48
C GLU A 384 4.17 10.94 -10.07
N SER A 385 5.44 10.51 -9.94
CA SER A 385 5.97 9.92 -8.69
C SER A 385 6.16 10.97 -7.61
N GLY A 386 5.43 10.84 -6.51
CA GLY A 386 5.71 11.50 -5.25
C GLY A 386 7.10 11.18 -4.72
N CYS A 387 7.83 12.19 -4.27
CA CYS A 387 9.08 11.99 -3.52
C CYS A 387 9.15 12.95 -2.33
N LEU A 388 9.91 12.55 -1.32
CA LEU A 388 10.14 13.28 -0.07
C LEU A 388 11.55 13.87 -0.07
N THR A 389 11.78 14.92 0.73
CA THR A 389 13.14 15.47 0.88
C THR A 389 13.99 14.61 1.80
N GLY A 390 15.32 14.71 1.65
CA GLY A 390 16.26 13.83 2.34
C GLY A 390 16.27 13.91 3.87
N ASP A 391 15.84 15.04 4.43
CA ASP A 391 15.70 15.28 5.88
C ASP A 391 14.46 14.63 6.51
N THR A 392 13.58 14.03 5.68
CA THR A 392 12.38 13.35 6.15
C THR A 392 12.74 12.15 7.03
N LEU A 393 12.19 12.09 8.24
CA LEU A 393 12.44 11.06 9.24
C LEU A 393 11.42 9.93 9.15
N ILE A 394 11.92 8.70 9.22
CA ILE A 394 11.14 7.47 9.33
C ILE A 394 11.47 6.84 10.69
N THR A 395 10.43 6.52 11.45
CA THR A 395 10.55 5.85 12.75
C THR A 395 10.50 4.34 12.58
N ARG A 396 11.49 3.64 13.12
CA ARG A 396 11.54 2.18 13.17
C ARG A 396 10.47 1.63 14.11
N ALA A 397 9.68 0.67 13.63
CA ALA A 397 8.58 0.08 14.40
C ALA A 397 9.04 -0.89 15.50
N ASP A 398 10.26 -1.41 15.41
CA ASP A 398 10.84 -2.28 16.43
C ASP A 398 11.48 -1.47 17.56
N THR A 399 12.39 -0.54 17.25
CA THR A 399 13.23 0.12 18.26
C THR A 399 12.77 1.51 18.65
N GLY A 400 11.95 2.19 17.84
CA GLY A 400 11.63 3.61 17.98
C GLY A 400 12.69 4.56 17.43
N GLU A 401 13.82 4.04 16.91
CA GLU A 401 14.87 4.84 16.28
C GLU A 401 14.35 5.58 15.05
N ARG A 402 14.73 6.85 14.89
CA ARG A 402 14.36 7.71 13.78
C ARG A 402 15.54 7.92 12.84
N ILE A 403 15.31 7.62 11.57
CA ILE A 403 16.36 7.62 10.55
C ILE A 403 15.88 8.46 9.37
N THR A 404 16.74 9.30 8.81
CA THR A 404 16.37 10.08 7.63
C THR A 404 16.28 9.18 6.40
N ILE A 405 15.33 9.46 5.50
CA ILE A 405 15.17 8.71 4.25
C ILE A 405 16.44 8.78 3.39
N LYS A 406 17.20 9.89 3.46
CA LYS A 406 18.51 10.01 2.83
C LYS A 406 19.51 8.99 3.39
N LYS A 407 19.65 8.91 4.72
CA LYS A 407 20.56 7.94 5.36
C LYS A 407 20.17 6.50 5.04
N LEU A 408 18.89 6.22 4.86
CA LEU A 408 18.40 4.91 4.42
C LEU A 408 18.77 4.62 2.96
N ALA A 409 18.62 5.61 2.08
CA ALA A 409 18.93 5.49 0.66
C ALA A 409 20.45 5.40 0.37
N GLU A 410 21.29 5.95 1.24
CA GLU A 410 22.75 5.97 1.10
C GLU A 410 23.45 4.77 1.74
N ARG A 411 22.72 3.80 2.30
CA ARG A 411 23.34 2.58 2.85
C ARG A 411 23.91 1.72 1.73
N GLU A 412 25.13 1.23 1.93
CA GLU A 412 25.79 0.26 1.05
C GLU A 412 24.94 -1.02 0.92
N GLU A 413 24.43 -1.52 2.05
CA GLU A 413 23.52 -2.65 2.10
C GLU A 413 22.08 -2.19 2.43
N GLN A 414 21.15 -2.51 1.53
CA GLN A 414 19.73 -2.20 1.70
C GLN A 414 19.03 -3.32 2.48
N GLU A 415 19.35 -3.41 3.78
CA GLU A 415 18.66 -4.31 4.68
C GLU A 415 17.21 -3.86 4.93
N SER A 416 16.30 -4.83 4.99
CA SER A 416 14.90 -4.55 5.27
C SER A 416 14.68 -4.15 6.72
N ILE A 417 14.10 -2.96 6.94
CA ILE A 417 13.85 -2.44 8.29
C ILE A 417 12.35 -2.42 8.63
N PRO A 418 11.96 -2.72 9.89
CA PRO A 418 10.59 -2.55 10.35
C PRO A 418 10.22 -1.06 10.45
N ILE A 419 9.14 -0.64 9.80
CA ILE A 419 8.58 0.72 9.83
C ILE A 419 7.10 0.67 10.16
N PHE A 420 6.53 1.80 10.56
CA PHE A 420 5.08 1.90 10.73
C PHE A 420 4.39 2.21 9.40
N SER A 421 3.32 1.46 9.12
CA SER A 421 2.44 1.64 7.97
C SER A 421 0.98 1.50 8.41
N VAL A 422 0.05 1.88 7.54
CA VAL A 422 -1.39 1.81 7.77
C VAL A 422 -2.00 0.78 6.85
N ASP A 423 -2.77 -0.15 7.43
CA ASP A 423 -3.49 -1.17 6.67
C ASP A 423 -4.87 -0.66 6.21
N GLU A 424 -5.57 -1.45 5.39
CA GLU A 424 -6.88 -1.10 4.82
C GLU A 424 -7.97 -0.86 5.89
N ASP A 425 -7.78 -1.40 7.10
CA ASP A 425 -8.65 -1.17 8.25
C ASP A 425 -8.30 0.09 9.07
N TYR A 426 -7.42 0.94 8.55
CA TYR A 426 -6.93 2.17 9.18
C TYR A 426 -6.21 1.94 10.53
N LYS A 427 -5.63 0.76 10.71
CA LYS A 427 -4.78 0.42 11.85
C LYS A 427 -3.31 0.62 11.54
N VAL A 428 -2.56 1.12 12.51
CA VAL A 428 -1.11 1.34 12.38
C VAL A 428 -0.40 0.05 12.79
N ARG A 429 0.32 -0.58 11.87
CA ARG A 429 1.07 -1.83 12.09
C ARG A 429 2.50 -1.75 11.58
N ALA A 430 3.34 -2.67 12.06
CA ALA A 430 4.72 -2.79 11.59
C ALA A 430 4.76 -3.51 10.23
N HIS A 431 5.44 -2.89 9.27
CA HIS A 431 5.70 -3.45 7.95
C HIS A 431 7.19 -3.37 7.62
N LYS A 432 7.63 -4.12 6.62
CA LYS A 432 9.03 -4.17 6.20
C LYS A 432 9.29 -3.21 5.04
N MET A 433 10.27 -2.33 5.20
CA MET A 433 10.77 -1.45 4.14
C MET A 433 12.11 -2.00 3.63
N PRO A 434 12.13 -2.76 2.51
CA PRO A 434 13.35 -3.31 1.94
C PRO A 434 14.32 -2.26 1.39
N LYS A 435 13.83 -1.10 0.92
CA LYS A 435 14.68 -0.17 0.17
C LYS A 435 14.20 1.28 0.26
N ALA A 436 15.14 2.20 0.43
CA ALA A 436 14.98 3.61 0.10
C ALA A 436 15.98 3.99 -1.01
N PHE A 437 15.67 5.00 -1.82
CA PHE A 437 16.54 5.36 -2.95
C PHE A 437 16.43 6.84 -3.34
N TYR A 438 17.52 7.37 -3.90
CA TYR A 438 17.55 8.71 -4.48
C TYR A 438 16.71 8.77 -5.77
N SER A 439 15.90 9.83 -5.89
CA SER A 439 14.93 10.03 -6.98
C SER A 439 15.16 11.33 -7.76
N GLY A 440 16.37 11.89 -7.69
CA GLY A 440 16.76 13.08 -8.45
C GLY A 440 16.49 14.40 -7.72
N LYS A 441 16.41 15.50 -8.48
CA LYS A 441 16.02 16.82 -7.98
C LYS A 441 14.62 17.18 -8.46
N LYS A 442 13.73 17.60 -7.56
CA LYS A 442 12.36 18.02 -7.88
C LYS A 442 12.01 19.33 -7.18
N ILE A 443 11.01 20.04 -7.71
CA ILE A 443 10.39 21.17 -7.02
C ILE A 443 9.62 20.64 -5.81
N ILE A 444 9.90 21.21 -4.65
CA ILE A 444 9.36 20.82 -3.36
C ILE A 444 8.39 21.85 -2.81
N TYR A 445 7.40 21.34 -2.09
CA TYR A 445 6.42 22.08 -1.32
C TYR A 445 6.49 21.64 0.14
N GLU A 446 6.42 22.59 1.06
CA GLU A 446 6.20 22.33 2.49
C GLU A 446 4.70 22.31 2.76
N LEU A 447 4.19 21.17 3.23
CA LEU A 447 2.85 21.04 3.79
C LEU A 447 2.94 21.18 5.31
N LYS A 448 2.09 22.03 5.89
CA LYS A 448 1.96 22.22 7.34
C LYS A 448 0.52 21.99 7.79
N THR A 449 0.36 21.20 8.84
CA THR A 449 -0.95 20.90 9.45
C THR A 449 -1.26 21.79 10.65
N ARG A 450 -2.51 21.77 11.12
CA ARG A 450 -3.01 22.57 12.25
C ARG A 450 -2.36 22.19 13.57
N SER A 451 -2.05 20.90 13.79
CA SER A 451 -1.25 20.48 14.96
C SER A 451 0.22 20.93 14.86
N GLY A 452 0.65 21.45 13.72
CA GLY A 452 2.00 21.97 13.51
C GLY A 452 2.97 20.97 12.90
N ARG A 453 2.53 19.78 12.49
CA ARG A 453 3.35 18.82 11.73
C ARG A 453 3.70 19.40 10.36
N LYS A 454 4.88 19.03 9.86
CA LYS A 454 5.40 19.50 8.59
C LYS A 454 6.07 18.37 7.81
N ILE A 455 5.89 18.40 6.50
CA ILE A 455 6.60 17.51 5.58
C ILE A 455 6.87 18.24 4.27
N LYS A 456 8.02 17.95 3.68
CA LYS A 456 8.44 18.49 2.40
C LYS A 456 8.37 17.40 1.35
N ALA A 457 7.58 17.63 0.30
CA ALA A 457 7.32 16.65 -0.73
C ALA A 457 7.15 17.30 -2.11
N SER A 458 7.33 16.53 -3.17
CA SER A 458 7.01 16.98 -4.53
C SER A 458 5.50 17.13 -4.72
N ALA A 459 5.07 17.98 -5.68
CA ALA A 459 3.64 18.26 -5.92
C ALA A 459 2.79 17.00 -6.16
N ASN A 460 3.39 15.97 -6.73
CA ASN A 460 2.72 14.71 -7.03
C ASN A 460 2.77 13.68 -5.89
N HIS A 461 3.30 14.04 -4.71
CA HIS A 461 3.31 13.14 -3.56
C HIS A 461 1.92 12.96 -2.97
N PRO A 462 1.40 11.72 -2.91
CA PRO A 462 0.09 11.44 -2.34
C PRO A 462 0.08 11.46 -0.81
N PHE A 463 -1.03 11.93 -0.24
CA PHE A 463 -1.36 11.91 1.18
C PHE A 463 -2.74 11.26 1.34
N LEU A 464 -2.91 10.50 2.41
CA LEU A 464 -4.16 9.80 2.67
C LEU A 464 -5.20 10.79 3.21
N MET A 465 -6.34 10.88 2.51
CA MET A 465 -7.58 11.53 2.94
C MET A 465 -8.64 10.47 3.24
N VAL A 466 -9.79 10.88 3.79
CA VAL A 466 -10.90 9.96 4.09
C VAL A 466 -11.45 9.29 2.83
N ASP A 467 -11.44 10.02 1.72
CA ASP A 467 -11.88 9.62 0.39
C ASP A 467 -10.74 9.05 -0.48
N GLY A 468 -9.58 8.74 0.13
CA GLY A 468 -8.47 8.06 -0.51
C GLY A 468 -7.21 8.91 -0.67
N TRP A 469 -6.27 8.43 -1.48
CA TRP A 469 -4.96 9.05 -1.67
C TRP A 469 -4.99 10.21 -2.66
N LYS A 470 -4.61 11.41 -2.24
CA LYS A 470 -4.63 12.62 -3.08
C LYS A 470 -3.27 13.30 -3.10
N ARG A 471 -2.85 13.80 -4.27
CA ARG A 471 -1.53 14.42 -4.46
C ARG A 471 -1.45 15.78 -3.80
N LEU A 472 -0.28 16.15 -3.30
CA LEU A 472 -0.02 17.44 -2.68
C LEU A 472 -0.50 18.63 -3.52
N GLY A 473 -0.30 18.58 -4.83
CA GLY A 473 -0.70 19.63 -5.77
C GLY A 473 -2.21 19.80 -5.93
N ASP A 474 -2.98 18.77 -5.58
CA ASP A 474 -4.45 18.77 -5.61
C ASP A 474 -5.05 19.10 -4.22
N LEU A 475 -4.22 19.09 -3.16
CA LEU A 475 -4.62 19.46 -1.81
C LEU A 475 -4.73 20.97 -1.68
N LYS A 476 -5.66 21.39 -0.83
CA LYS A 476 -5.88 22.80 -0.47
C LYS A 476 -5.80 22.97 1.03
N THR A 477 -5.60 24.20 1.47
CA THR A 477 -5.85 24.55 2.88
C THR A 477 -7.28 24.17 3.24
N GLU A 478 -7.51 23.76 4.48
CA GLU A 478 -8.77 23.20 5.00
C GLU A 478 -9.03 21.71 4.70
N ASP A 479 -8.33 21.10 3.74
CA ASP A 479 -8.36 19.64 3.56
C ASP A 479 -7.77 18.93 4.80
N HIS A 480 -8.14 17.67 5.02
CA HIS A 480 -7.67 16.88 6.15
C HIS A 480 -6.87 15.67 5.67
N ILE A 481 -5.70 15.45 6.25
CA ILE A 481 -4.83 14.32 5.94
C ILE A 481 -4.61 13.43 7.15
N ALA A 482 -4.28 12.17 6.90
CA ALA A 482 -4.07 11.16 7.92
C ALA A 482 -2.73 11.31 8.63
N LEU A 483 -2.78 11.40 9.96
CA LEU A 483 -1.65 11.30 10.89
C LEU A 483 -1.89 10.10 11.83
N PRO A 484 -0.86 9.48 12.43
CA PRO A 484 -1.07 8.47 13.46
C PRO A 484 -1.54 9.08 14.79
N ARG A 485 -2.26 8.28 15.57
CA ARG A 485 -2.64 8.63 16.95
C ARG A 485 -1.59 8.25 18.00
N SER A 486 -0.80 7.23 17.70
CA SER A 486 0.29 6.72 18.53
C SER A 486 1.30 5.97 17.65
N LEU A 487 2.55 5.94 18.08
CA LEU A 487 3.66 5.22 17.42
C LEU A 487 4.47 4.45 18.46
N ALA A 488 3.84 3.49 19.14
CA ALA A 488 4.48 2.66 20.13
C ALA A 488 5.31 1.54 19.47
N PRO A 489 6.65 1.51 19.66
CA PRO A 489 7.50 0.48 19.07
C PRO A 489 7.39 -0.85 19.83
N GLN A 490 7.63 -1.95 19.13
CA GLN A 490 7.42 -3.31 19.64
C GLN A 490 8.50 -3.75 20.66
N ALA A 491 9.75 -3.31 20.48
CA ALA A 491 10.92 -3.75 21.23
C ALA A 491 11.91 -2.58 21.46
N PRO A 492 11.57 -1.60 22.31
CA PRO A 492 12.46 -0.47 22.62
C PRO A 492 13.78 -0.95 23.26
N LYS A 493 14.91 -0.36 22.85
CA LYS A 493 16.26 -0.76 23.30
C LYS A 493 16.65 -0.24 24.68
N ASN A 494 15.99 0.82 25.16
CA ASN A 494 16.26 1.34 26.50
C ASN A 494 17.72 1.77 26.79
N PRO A 495 18.42 2.47 25.88
CA PRO A 495 19.87 2.72 26.00
C PRO A 495 20.27 3.67 27.13
N MET A 496 19.33 4.35 27.79
CA MET A 496 19.60 5.31 28.86
C MET A 496 18.99 4.86 30.19
N SER A 497 19.69 5.16 31.28
CA SER A 497 19.20 4.98 32.64
C SER A 497 18.27 6.11 33.08
N ASN A 498 17.45 5.86 34.11
CA ASN A 498 16.55 6.88 34.68
C ASN A 498 17.32 8.12 35.17
N ALA A 499 18.52 7.94 35.73
CA ALA A 499 19.34 9.05 36.20
C ALA A 499 19.86 9.91 35.04
N GLU A 500 20.26 9.27 33.92
CA GLU A 500 20.69 9.99 32.71
C GLU A 500 19.53 10.77 32.10
N LEU A 501 18.35 10.18 31.99
CA LEU A 501 17.16 10.83 31.46
C LEU A 501 16.75 12.05 32.31
N THR A 502 16.73 11.90 33.63
CA THR A 502 16.44 13.00 34.55
C THR A 502 17.44 14.14 34.41
N LEU A 503 18.75 13.85 34.45
CA LEU A 503 19.76 14.92 34.34
C LEU A 503 19.73 15.58 32.96
N LEU A 504 19.57 14.79 31.89
CA LEU A 504 19.50 15.29 30.52
C LEU A 504 18.31 16.25 30.35
N ALA A 505 17.14 15.89 30.85
CA ALA A 505 15.94 16.71 30.77
C ALA A 505 16.14 18.10 31.40
N HIS A 506 16.71 18.14 32.62
CA HIS A 506 17.00 19.41 33.29
C HIS A 506 18.07 20.25 32.56
N LEU A 507 19.12 19.61 32.02
CA LEU A 507 20.16 20.33 31.28
C LEU A 507 19.68 20.84 29.91
N LEU A 508 18.81 20.09 29.23
CA LEU A 508 18.18 20.54 27.99
C LEU A 508 17.17 21.68 28.23
N GLY A 509 16.49 21.71 29.36
CA GLY A 509 15.64 22.83 29.77
C GLY A 509 16.44 24.06 30.20
N ASP A 510 16.54 24.29 31.51
CA ASP A 510 17.19 25.48 32.10
C ASP A 510 18.71 25.37 32.22
N GLY A 511 19.33 24.31 31.71
CA GLY A 511 20.79 24.15 31.73
C GLY A 511 21.50 25.08 30.74
N CYS A 512 22.60 25.66 31.21
CA CYS A 512 23.60 26.31 30.36
C CYS A 512 24.63 25.28 29.91
N ILE A 513 24.61 24.96 28.62
CA ILE A 513 25.45 23.94 27.97
C ILE A 513 26.29 24.55 26.84
N LEU A 514 26.61 25.84 26.97
CA LEU A 514 27.35 26.58 25.94
C LEU A 514 28.84 26.20 25.91
N PRO A 515 29.49 26.24 24.73
CA PRO A 515 30.94 26.13 24.66
C PRO A 515 31.62 27.19 25.52
N LYS A 516 32.70 26.80 26.22
CA LYS A 516 33.52 27.69 27.04
C LYS A 516 32.78 28.39 28.20
N GLN A 517 31.57 27.94 28.55
CA GLN A 517 30.85 28.37 29.74
C GLN A 517 30.85 27.24 30.77
N PRO A 518 30.85 27.54 32.08
CA PRO A 518 30.70 26.50 33.09
C PRO A 518 29.31 25.88 32.98
N PHE A 519 29.22 24.56 33.10
CA PHE A 519 27.93 23.88 33.21
C PHE A 519 27.23 24.35 34.48
N HIS A 520 26.05 24.92 34.30
CA HIS A 520 25.21 25.29 35.42
C HIS A 520 23.74 25.14 35.07
N TYR A 521 22.94 24.94 36.10
CA TYR A 521 21.48 24.83 36.01
C TYR A 521 20.86 25.85 36.95
N THR A 522 19.75 26.45 36.53
CA THR A 522 19.07 27.50 37.29
C THR A 522 17.62 27.11 37.48
N SER A 523 17.11 27.18 38.72
CA SER A 523 15.68 26.97 38.96
C SER A 523 15.19 27.75 40.18
N GLY A 524 13.91 28.12 40.14
CA GLY A 524 13.20 28.68 41.28
C GLY A 524 12.78 27.60 42.29
N ASP A 525 12.67 26.36 41.81
CA ASP A 525 12.26 25.20 42.62
C ASP A 525 13.48 24.50 43.24
N LYS A 526 13.42 24.28 44.56
CA LYS A 526 14.52 23.65 45.30
C LYS A 526 14.62 22.14 45.03
N GLU A 527 13.51 21.45 44.76
CA GLU A 527 13.52 20.02 44.47
C GLU A 527 14.23 19.74 43.14
N ASN A 528 14.05 20.60 42.12
CA ASN A 528 14.78 20.54 40.86
C ASN A 528 16.30 20.67 41.07
N ILE A 529 16.73 21.61 41.91
CA ILE A 529 18.15 21.82 42.22
C ILE A 529 18.75 20.60 42.92
N GLN A 530 18.04 20.05 43.91
CA GLN A 530 18.45 18.84 44.61
C GLN A 530 18.48 17.62 43.68
N THR A 531 17.51 17.52 42.77
CA THR A 531 17.45 16.48 41.74
C THR A 531 18.69 16.51 40.85
N VAL A 532 19.01 17.69 40.29
CA VAL A 532 20.21 17.89 39.47
C VAL A 532 21.49 17.59 40.24
N GLN A 533 21.60 18.04 41.50
CA GLN A 533 22.77 17.75 42.34
C GLN A 533 22.94 16.24 42.56
N LYS A 534 21.85 15.55 42.92
CA LYS A 534 21.85 14.11 43.21
C LYS A 534 22.19 13.29 41.97
N THR A 535 21.62 13.62 40.81
CA THR A 535 21.87 12.88 39.57
C THR A 535 23.26 13.16 39.02
N ALA A 536 23.74 14.41 39.04
CA ALA A 536 25.11 14.74 38.63
C ALA A 536 26.17 14.06 39.52
N LYS A 537 25.93 14.01 40.84
CA LYS A 537 26.79 13.27 41.77
C LYS A 537 26.78 11.77 41.47
N LYS A 538 25.60 11.18 41.25
CA LYS A 538 25.44 9.75 40.97
C LYS A 538 26.12 9.33 39.66
N LEU A 539 25.96 10.11 38.60
CA LEU A 539 26.46 9.76 37.27
C LEU A 539 27.94 10.09 37.08
N PHE A 540 28.40 11.22 37.63
CA PHE A 540 29.70 11.78 37.29
C PHE A 540 30.57 12.12 38.50
N GLY A 541 30.12 11.85 39.73
CA GLY A 541 30.84 12.24 40.94
C GLY A 541 30.90 13.76 41.16
N ILE A 542 30.07 14.54 40.47
CA ILE A 542 30.08 16.00 40.54
C ILE A 542 29.37 16.47 41.82
N ASN A 543 30.10 17.14 42.71
CA ASN A 543 29.52 17.84 43.85
C ASN A 543 29.21 19.30 43.44
N GLY A 544 27.97 19.56 43.03
CA GLY A 544 27.59 20.88 42.52
C GLY A 544 27.61 21.98 43.60
N LYS A 545 28.12 23.17 43.24
CA LYS A 545 28.15 24.36 44.09
C LYS A 545 26.86 25.15 43.92
N ILE A 546 26.04 25.21 44.97
CA ILE A 546 24.75 25.92 44.95
C ILE A 546 24.95 27.37 45.40
N VAL A 547 24.39 28.32 44.64
CA VAL A 547 24.41 29.76 44.91
C VAL A 547 22.99 30.30 44.80
N LYS A 548 22.47 30.91 45.87
CA LYS A 548 21.15 31.55 45.87
C LYS A 548 21.23 32.94 45.24
N GLN A 549 20.32 33.25 44.31
CA GLN A 549 20.17 34.57 43.70
C GLN A 549 18.70 35.03 43.75
N LYS A 550 18.39 35.96 44.67
CA LYS A 550 17.02 36.45 44.92
C LYS A 550 16.02 35.29 45.11
N ASN A 551 15.21 35.01 44.08
CA ASN A 551 14.14 34.01 44.08
C ASN A 551 14.54 32.68 43.40
N TRP A 552 15.78 32.56 42.92
CA TRP A 552 16.25 31.41 42.15
C TRP A 552 17.55 30.86 42.77
N HIS A 553 17.88 29.62 42.47
CA HIS A 553 19.14 29.00 42.85
C HIS A 553 19.88 28.58 41.59
N HIS A 554 21.18 28.83 41.57
CA HIS A 554 22.10 28.30 40.57
C HIS A 554 22.86 27.14 41.17
N ILE A 555 23.02 26.06 40.41
CA ILE A 555 23.96 25.00 40.74
C ILE A 555 25.02 24.95 39.64
N TYR A 556 26.27 25.20 40.03
CA TYR A 556 27.43 25.02 39.16
C TYR A 556 27.90 23.57 39.23
N LEU A 557 27.90 22.89 38.11
CA LEU A 557 28.35 21.51 37.96
C LEU A 557 29.83 21.52 37.59
N THR A 558 30.68 21.69 38.60
CA THR A 558 32.13 21.75 38.42
C THR A 558 32.72 20.36 38.14
N SER A 559 33.76 20.31 37.32
CA SER A 559 34.49 19.07 37.04
C SER A 559 34.93 18.39 38.34
N PRO A 560 34.81 17.05 38.48
CA PRO A 560 35.27 16.32 39.65
C PRO A 560 36.80 16.16 39.68
N TYR A 561 37.50 16.57 38.61
CA TYR A 561 38.95 16.52 38.47
C TYR A 561 39.49 17.71 37.67
N HIS A 562 40.80 17.92 37.71
CA HIS A 562 41.47 18.94 36.91
C HIS A 562 41.39 18.62 35.41
N LEU A 563 41.03 19.62 34.60
CA LEU A 563 40.87 19.50 33.15
C LEU A 563 42.21 19.76 32.45
N THR A 564 42.48 19.02 31.38
CA THR A 564 43.70 19.18 30.55
C THR A 564 43.34 19.08 29.06
N HIS A 565 44.31 19.25 28.16
CA HIS A 565 44.07 19.16 26.71
C HIS A 565 43.41 17.84 26.26
N GLN A 566 43.67 16.74 26.97
CA GLN A 566 43.10 15.41 26.68
C GLN A 566 42.02 14.98 27.67
N LYS A 567 41.74 15.76 28.71
CA LYS A 567 40.79 15.42 29.77
C LYS A 567 39.69 16.47 29.87
N HIS A 568 38.53 16.15 29.33
CA HIS A 568 37.38 17.05 29.25
C HIS A 568 36.45 16.89 30.44
N HIS A 569 35.47 17.79 30.56
CA HIS A 569 34.43 17.67 31.56
C HIS A 569 33.57 16.44 31.27
N PRO A 570 33.17 15.61 32.25
CA PRO A 570 32.46 14.35 31.98
C PRO A 570 31.10 14.56 31.28
N ILE A 571 30.41 15.66 31.56
CA ILE A 571 29.18 16.04 30.82
C ILE A 571 29.49 16.36 29.34
N THR A 572 30.65 16.94 29.02
CA THR A 572 31.06 17.20 27.64
C THR A 572 31.23 15.89 26.87
N ASP A 573 31.93 14.91 27.47
CA ASP A 573 32.11 13.60 26.85
C ASP A 573 30.78 12.85 26.68
N TRP A 574 29.90 12.95 27.69
CA TRP A 574 28.55 12.40 27.62
C TRP A 574 27.71 13.04 26.50
N PHE A 575 27.72 14.37 26.38
CA PHE A 575 26.98 15.09 25.33
C PHE A 575 27.53 14.80 23.93
N LYS A 576 28.84 14.59 23.81
CA LYS A 576 29.49 14.14 22.57
C LYS A 576 29.01 12.74 22.20
N LYS A 577 28.93 11.81 23.16
CA LYS A 577 28.40 10.45 22.95
C LYS A 577 26.93 10.45 22.53
N LEU A 578 26.13 11.40 23.01
CA LEU A 578 24.72 11.56 22.68
C LEU A 578 24.46 12.34 21.38
N ASP A 579 25.49 12.82 20.69
CA ASP A 579 25.40 13.64 19.47
C ASP A 579 24.54 14.92 19.63
N ILE A 580 24.54 15.54 20.81
CA ILE A 580 23.78 16.80 21.03
C ILE A 580 24.68 18.03 21.12
N GLY A 581 25.98 17.83 21.37
CA GLY A 581 26.97 18.90 21.40
C GLY A 581 26.72 19.97 22.48
N LEU A 582 27.61 20.97 22.52
CA LEU A 582 27.47 22.15 23.37
C LEU A 582 26.90 23.29 22.53
N VAL A 583 25.63 23.60 22.69
CA VAL A 583 24.86 24.42 21.73
C VAL A 583 24.04 25.50 22.42
N HIS A 584 23.61 26.51 21.65
CA HIS A 584 22.70 27.53 22.15
C HIS A 584 21.29 26.99 22.38
N SER A 585 20.47 27.73 23.14
CA SER A 585 19.10 27.30 23.49
C SER A 585 18.21 27.01 22.29
N TRP A 586 18.38 27.73 21.17
CA TRP A 586 17.62 27.55 19.93
C TRP A 586 18.11 26.40 19.05
N GLU A 587 19.24 25.77 19.38
CA GLU A 587 19.84 24.65 18.65
C GLU A 587 19.69 23.32 19.40
N LYS A 588 19.18 23.36 20.64
CA LYS A 588 18.97 22.17 21.46
C LYS A 588 18.09 21.16 20.72
N LYS A 589 18.42 19.88 20.85
CA LYS A 589 17.65 18.75 20.30
C LYS A 589 17.63 17.60 21.32
N VAL A 590 16.60 16.77 21.25
CA VAL A 590 16.52 15.50 21.97
C VAL A 590 17.45 14.49 21.28
N PRO A 591 18.33 13.79 22.03
CA PRO A 591 19.17 12.76 21.46
C PRO A 591 18.36 11.52 21.04
N GLU A 592 18.85 10.82 20.02
CA GLU A 592 18.18 9.65 19.46
C GLU A 592 18.00 8.50 20.47
N ALA A 593 18.90 8.42 21.44
CA ALA A 593 18.82 7.44 22.53
C ALA A 593 17.50 7.54 23.35
N VAL A 594 16.89 8.73 23.44
CA VAL A 594 15.60 8.91 24.13
C VAL A 594 14.45 8.31 23.31
N PHE A 595 14.50 8.42 21.98
CA PHE A 595 13.49 7.82 21.08
C PHE A 595 13.52 6.29 21.06
N GLN A 596 14.57 5.68 21.60
CA GLN A 596 14.69 4.22 21.73
C GLN A 596 14.32 3.69 23.13
N CYS A 597 14.00 4.56 24.08
CA CYS A 597 13.57 4.17 25.43
C CYS A 597 12.09 3.85 25.47
N ASP A 598 11.61 2.92 26.31
CA ASP A 598 10.19 2.61 26.48
C ASP A 598 9.34 3.81 26.96
N ASP A 599 8.02 3.61 26.97
CA ASP A 599 7.04 4.66 27.28
C ASP A 599 7.17 5.20 28.71
N ASP A 600 7.58 4.37 29.68
CA ASP A 600 7.82 4.78 31.06
C ASP A 600 9.02 5.72 31.16
N LYS A 601 10.11 5.39 30.47
CA LYS A 601 11.32 6.22 30.42
C LYS A 601 11.09 7.52 29.64
N ILE A 602 10.33 7.49 28.55
CA ILE A 602 9.91 8.72 27.86
C ILE A 602 9.08 9.58 28.80
N SER A 603 8.11 8.99 29.49
CA SER A 603 7.26 9.71 30.44
C SER A 603 8.09 10.35 31.56
N LEU A 604 9.10 9.63 32.08
CA LEU A 604 10.05 10.16 33.06
C LEU A 604 10.87 11.34 32.49
N PHE A 605 11.41 11.20 31.29
CA PHE A 605 12.16 12.27 30.62
C PHE A 605 11.29 13.51 30.42
N LEU A 606 10.08 13.33 29.87
CA LEU A 606 9.12 14.41 29.65
C LEU A 606 8.69 15.07 30.96
N LYS A 607 8.50 14.30 32.04
CA LYS A 607 8.14 14.82 33.37
C LYS A 607 9.18 15.79 33.91
N HIS A 608 10.46 15.43 33.80
CA HIS A 608 11.56 16.30 34.23
C HIS A 608 11.77 17.48 33.28
N LEU A 609 11.56 17.28 31.98
CA LEU A 609 11.67 18.35 30.99
C LEU A 609 10.55 19.39 31.19
N TRP A 610 9.32 18.95 31.47
CA TRP A 610 8.21 19.85 31.77
C TRP A 610 8.42 20.64 33.06
N SER A 611 9.23 20.14 33.97
CA SER A 611 9.62 20.84 35.20
C SER A 611 10.53 22.06 34.98
N THR A 612 11.04 22.24 33.77
CA THR A 612 11.81 23.43 33.39
C THR A 612 10.88 24.47 32.76
N ASP A 613 10.86 24.56 31.43
CA ASP A 613 10.13 25.55 30.63
C ASP A 613 8.67 25.15 30.36
N GLY A 614 8.19 24.12 31.06
CA GLY A 614 6.79 23.70 31.01
C GLY A 614 5.92 24.53 31.94
N ASN A 615 4.67 24.74 31.54
CA ASN A 615 3.61 25.31 32.34
C ASN A 615 2.58 24.22 32.68
N LEU A 616 2.23 24.17 33.95
CA LEU A 616 1.11 23.40 34.50
C LEU A 616 0.31 24.33 35.40
N SER A 617 -0.87 24.74 34.95
CA SER A 617 -1.78 25.58 35.73
C SER A 617 -3.23 25.30 35.39
N TRP A 618 -4.14 25.60 36.32
CA TRP A 618 -5.56 25.50 36.10
C TRP A 618 -6.30 26.60 36.85
N LYS A 619 -7.52 26.92 36.41
CA LYS A 619 -8.39 27.90 37.08
C LYS A 619 -9.85 27.44 37.06
N ARG A 620 -10.59 27.77 38.11
CA ARG A 620 -12.05 27.63 38.21
C ARG A 620 -12.64 29.01 38.51
N LEU A 621 -13.28 29.60 37.52
CA LEU A 621 -13.94 30.91 37.66
C LEU A 621 -15.43 30.69 37.96
N PRO A 622 -16.06 31.54 38.79
CA PRO A 622 -17.50 31.46 39.05
C PRO A 622 -18.29 31.46 37.74
N GLY A 623 -19.22 30.51 37.59
CA GLY A 623 -20.05 30.36 36.39
C GLY A 623 -19.35 29.86 35.13
N ARG A 624 -18.07 29.44 35.20
CA ARG A 624 -17.35 28.84 34.06
C ARG A 624 -16.84 27.43 34.40
N LYS A 625 -16.81 26.56 33.38
CA LYS A 625 -16.16 25.24 33.49
C LYS A 625 -14.67 25.42 33.86
N PRO A 626 -14.07 24.49 34.63
CA PRO A 626 -12.64 24.50 34.90
C PRO A 626 -11.82 24.58 33.62
N ALA A 627 -10.68 25.27 33.66
CA ALA A 627 -9.80 25.42 32.51
C ALA A 627 -8.35 25.07 32.89
N GLY A 628 -7.86 23.98 32.31
CA GLY A 628 -6.45 23.56 32.40
C GLY A 628 -5.60 24.21 31.31
N ASN A 629 -4.37 24.59 31.66
CA ASN A 629 -3.37 25.14 30.75
C ASN A 629 -2.08 24.34 30.90
N ILE A 630 -1.79 23.48 29.91
CA ILE A 630 -0.59 22.65 29.85
C ILE A 630 0.15 22.97 28.56
N TYR A 631 1.36 23.51 28.67
CA TYR A 631 2.22 23.73 27.50
C TYR A 631 3.71 23.64 27.85
N TYR A 632 4.55 23.37 26.87
CA TYR A 632 6.00 23.49 26.96
C TYR A 632 6.47 24.58 25.99
N ALA A 633 7.33 25.49 26.43
CA ALA A 633 7.81 26.60 25.61
C ALA A 633 9.33 26.52 25.41
N SER A 634 9.81 26.67 24.17
CA SER A 634 11.24 26.68 23.88
C SER A 634 11.57 27.65 22.74
N SER A 635 12.80 28.14 22.71
CA SER A 635 13.35 28.86 21.55
C SER A 635 13.85 27.92 20.45
N SER A 636 14.01 26.62 20.73
CA SER A 636 14.39 25.62 19.73
C SER A 636 13.16 24.99 19.12
N GLN A 637 12.95 25.25 17.83
CA GLN A 637 11.90 24.61 17.04
C GLN A 637 12.07 23.09 17.03
N ILE A 638 13.30 22.62 16.77
CA ILE A 638 13.65 21.20 16.68
C ILE A 638 13.32 20.48 17.99
N LEU A 639 13.70 21.06 19.14
CA LEU A 639 13.39 20.48 20.45
C LEU A 639 11.88 20.31 20.62
N THR A 640 11.08 21.35 20.35
CA THR A 640 9.62 21.27 20.48
C THR A 640 8.97 20.28 19.51
N GLU A 641 9.43 20.19 18.26
CA GLU A 641 8.93 19.19 17.29
C GLU A 641 9.27 17.76 17.74
N GLN A 642 10.45 17.57 18.32
CA GLN A 642 10.88 16.29 18.87
C GLN A 642 10.12 15.91 20.17
N VAL A 643 9.84 16.88 21.05
CA VAL A 643 8.97 16.68 22.22
C VAL A 643 7.54 16.35 21.78
N GLN A 644 7.02 16.99 20.72
CA GLN A 644 5.73 16.64 20.12
C GLN A 644 5.72 15.19 19.61
N SER A 645 6.82 14.73 19.02
CA SER A 645 6.98 13.34 18.57
C SER A 645 7.01 12.35 19.75
N LEU A 646 7.66 12.71 20.86
CA LEU A 646 7.68 11.89 22.09
C LEU A 646 6.30 11.80 22.76
N LEU A 647 5.53 12.90 22.78
CA LEU A 647 4.13 12.87 23.27
C LEU A 647 3.25 11.96 22.39
N LEU A 648 3.40 12.04 21.07
CA LEU A 648 2.71 11.15 20.14
C LEU A 648 3.05 9.68 20.41
N ARG A 649 4.32 9.37 20.70
CA ARG A 649 4.76 8.00 21.01
C ARG A 649 3.98 7.39 22.17
N ILE A 650 3.76 8.14 23.24
CA ILE A 650 2.95 7.73 24.40
C ILE A 650 1.44 8.01 24.25
N GLY A 651 0.97 8.32 23.03
CA GLY A 651 -0.45 8.46 22.71
C GLY A 651 -1.11 9.78 23.19
N ILE A 652 -0.30 10.82 23.42
CA ILE A 652 -0.76 12.17 23.79
C ILE A 652 -0.69 13.08 22.56
N GLN A 653 -1.84 13.55 22.10
CA GLN A 653 -1.92 14.52 21.01
C GLN A 653 -1.62 15.94 21.51
N SER A 654 -0.90 16.72 20.71
CA SER A 654 -0.46 18.07 21.08
C SER A 654 -0.34 18.98 19.86
N SER A 655 -0.45 20.30 20.07
CA SER A 655 -0.42 21.31 19.02
C SER A 655 0.78 22.25 19.19
N LEU A 656 1.55 22.45 18.12
CA LEU A 656 2.73 23.31 18.10
C LEU A 656 2.40 24.66 17.46
N ARG A 657 2.66 25.75 18.19
CA ARG A 657 2.43 27.13 17.74
C ARG A 657 3.70 27.96 17.82
N GLU A 658 3.93 28.76 16.80
CA GLU A 658 5.01 29.75 16.78
C GLU A 658 4.47 31.08 17.32
N VAL A 659 5.15 31.62 18.33
CA VAL A 659 4.75 32.83 19.06
C VAL A 659 5.83 33.91 18.87
N PRO A 660 5.56 34.93 18.04
CA PRO A 660 6.49 36.04 17.84
C PRO A 660 6.72 36.84 19.11
N GLN A 661 7.98 37.13 19.44
CA GLN A 661 8.35 37.92 20.61
C GLN A 661 8.60 39.38 20.21
N LYS A 662 7.54 40.20 20.24
CA LYS A 662 7.64 41.65 19.99
C LYS A 662 7.61 42.43 21.31
N LYS A 663 8.70 43.12 21.64
CA LYS A 663 8.70 44.23 22.62
C LYS A 663 8.94 45.55 21.90
N LYS A 664 8.39 46.64 22.43
CA LYS A 664 8.32 48.00 21.83
C LYS A 664 9.61 48.53 21.18
N THR A 665 10.80 47.99 21.50
CA THR A 665 12.10 48.44 20.98
C THR A 665 13.09 47.34 20.55
N LYS A 666 12.75 46.04 20.68
CA LYS A 666 13.64 44.92 20.30
C LYS A 666 12.86 43.75 19.71
N ILE A 667 13.32 43.24 18.56
CA ILE A 667 12.82 42.00 17.94
C ILE A 667 13.60 40.84 18.57
N TYR A 668 12.92 40.02 19.36
CA TYR A 668 13.49 38.78 19.90
C TYR A 668 13.15 37.60 18.97
N ARG A 669 13.90 36.50 19.10
CA ARG A 669 13.59 35.25 18.39
C ARG A 669 12.19 34.75 18.76
N ASN A 670 11.53 34.11 17.81
CA ASN A 670 10.23 33.48 18.05
C ASN A 670 10.38 32.36 19.08
N MET A 671 9.34 32.18 19.89
CA MET A 671 9.22 31.05 20.82
C MET A 671 8.24 30.03 20.24
N TYR A 672 8.48 28.76 20.50
CA TYR A 672 7.64 27.66 20.05
C TYR A 672 6.93 27.07 21.27
N TYR A 673 5.60 27.07 21.23
CA TYR A 673 4.75 26.60 22.32
C TYR A 673 4.08 25.31 21.88
N LEU A 674 4.32 24.25 22.64
CA LEU A 674 3.69 22.95 22.46
C LEU A 674 2.59 22.79 23.50
N TYR A 675 1.33 22.83 23.06
CA TYR A 675 0.17 22.75 23.93
C TYR A 675 -0.40 21.32 23.99
N VAL A 676 -0.80 20.91 25.19
CA VAL A 676 -1.66 19.74 25.40
C VAL A 676 -3.07 20.27 25.67
N GLU A 677 -3.92 20.21 24.64
CA GLU A 677 -5.26 20.82 24.62
C GLU A 677 -6.36 19.75 24.67
N GLY A 678 -7.50 20.12 25.26
CA GLY A 678 -8.64 19.22 25.43
C GLY A 678 -8.52 18.39 26.72
N SER A 679 -9.66 18.17 27.38
CA SER A 679 -9.70 17.48 28.68
C SER A 679 -9.15 16.06 28.59
N GLN A 680 -9.40 15.32 27.50
CA GLN A 680 -8.90 13.96 27.31
C GLN A 680 -7.37 13.88 27.26
N GLU A 681 -6.73 14.71 26.44
CA GLU A 681 -5.26 14.70 26.28
C GLU A 681 -4.58 15.27 27.54
N GLN A 682 -5.16 16.27 28.19
CA GLN A 682 -4.67 16.78 29.47
C GLN A 682 -4.76 15.73 30.58
N LEU A 683 -5.84 14.94 30.63
CA LEU A 683 -5.97 13.84 31.59
C LEU A 683 -4.92 12.74 31.33
N LYS A 684 -4.63 12.40 30.08
CA LYS A 684 -3.54 11.46 29.74
C LYS A 684 -2.20 12.00 30.21
N PHE A 685 -1.89 13.26 29.89
CA PHE A 685 -0.65 13.91 30.30
C PHE A 685 -0.46 13.92 31.82
N LEU A 686 -1.49 14.29 32.58
CA LEU A 686 -1.41 14.33 34.05
C LEU A 686 -1.20 12.95 34.68
N ARG A 687 -1.72 11.89 34.05
CA ARG A 687 -1.60 10.51 34.55
C ARG A 687 -0.26 9.87 34.19
N GLN A 688 0.20 10.07 32.97
CA GLN A 688 1.40 9.40 32.44
C GLN A 688 2.67 10.22 32.69
N VAL A 689 2.62 11.54 32.49
CA VAL A 689 3.80 12.42 32.52
C VAL A 689 3.83 13.25 33.81
N GLY A 690 2.85 14.14 34.00
CA GLY A 690 2.83 15.08 35.12
C GLY A 690 4.03 16.03 35.14
N ILE A 691 4.51 16.38 36.35
CA ILE A 691 5.66 17.26 36.56
C ILE A 691 6.46 16.81 37.80
N ALA A 692 7.75 17.11 37.88
CA ALA A 692 8.62 16.67 38.98
C ALA A 692 8.75 17.68 40.13
N ASP A 693 8.48 18.97 39.88
CA ASP A 693 8.65 20.07 40.84
C ASP A 693 7.43 20.30 41.76
N GLY A 694 7.50 21.34 42.60
CA GLY A 694 6.45 21.69 43.56
C GLY A 694 5.04 21.86 42.98
N ARG A 695 4.89 22.15 41.68
CA ARG A 695 3.58 22.22 41.00
C ARG A 695 2.89 20.86 40.91
N LYS A 696 3.57 19.74 41.19
CA LYS A 696 2.95 18.42 41.26
C LYS A 696 1.77 18.35 42.24
N THR A 697 1.76 19.23 43.25
CA THR A 697 0.69 19.33 44.26
C THR A 697 -0.69 19.63 43.65
N ILE A 698 -0.76 20.41 42.55
CA ILE A 698 -2.04 20.75 41.90
C ILE A 698 -2.58 19.63 40.99
N ILE A 699 -1.82 18.57 40.71
CA ILE A 699 -2.22 17.50 39.77
C ILE A 699 -3.51 16.81 40.23
N SER A 700 -3.62 16.47 41.52
CA SER A 700 -4.79 15.74 42.05
C SER A 700 -6.08 16.56 41.89
N GLU A 701 -6.03 17.85 42.20
CA GLU A 701 -7.16 18.76 42.04
C GLU A 701 -7.49 19.00 40.56
N MET A 702 -6.48 19.20 39.73
CA MET A 702 -6.65 19.39 38.29
C MET A 702 -7.25 18.15 37.62
N LEU A 703 -6.84 16.93 38.01
CA LEU A 703 -7.44 15.67 37.54
C LEU A 703 -8.93 15.59 37.88
N LYS A 704 -9.32 16.00 39.09
CA LYS A 704 -10.74 16.05 39.49
C LYS A 704 -11.49 17.08 38.65
N ALA A 705 -10.95 18.29 38.54
CA ALA A 705 -11.58 19.38 37.81
C ALA A 705 -11.76 19.09 36.31
N LEU A 706 -10.77 18.46 35.66
CA LEU A 706 -10.86 18.13 34.23
C LEU A 706 -11.83 16.99 33.92
N LYS A 707 -12.09 16.09 34.88
CA LYS A 707 -13.12 15.04 34.72
C LYS A 707 -14.55 15.60 34.69
N GLU A 708 -14.78 16.78 35.25
CA GLU A 708 -16.07 17.48 35.17
C GLU A 708 -16.35 18.06 33.76
N ILE A 709 -15.34 18.11 32.89
CA ILE A 709 -15.45 18.69 31.55
C ILE A 709 -15.86 17.62 30.54
N GLU A 710 -17.08 17.73 30.03
CA GLU A 710 -17.48 17.03 28.81
C GLU A 710 -16.52 17.36 27.65
N PRO A 711 -15.84 16.35 27.08
CA PRO A 711 -14.88 16.56 26.01
C PRO A 711 -15.49 17.23 24.79
N ASN A 712 -14.77 18.21 24.22
CA ASN A 712 -15.16 18.78 22.93
C ASN A 712 -14.88 17.76 21.82
N THR A 713 -15.94 17.16 21.29
CA THR A 713 -15.88 16.12 20.25
C THR A 713 -15.47 16.65 18.87
N ASN A 714 -15.30 17.97 18.70
CA ASN A 714 -14.96 18.61 17.42
C ASN A 714 -13.45 18.67 17.10
N ILE A 715 -12.59 18.09 17.94
CA ILE A 715 -11.13 18.14 17.76
C ILE A 715 -10.64 16.93 16.95
N ASP A 716 -11.00 15.71 17.40
CA ASP A 716 -10.72 14.43 16.73
C ASP A 716 -11.99 13.94 16.04
N VAL A 717 -12.18 14.43 14.81
CA VAL A 717 -13.35 14.15 13.98
C VAL A 717 -12.94 13.50 12.67
N ILE A 718 -13.79 12.61 12.17
CA ILE A 718 -13.73 12.16 10.79
C ILE A 718 -14.22 13.33 9.91
N PRO A 719 -13.43 13.79 8.93
CA PRO A 719 -13.76 14.91 8.05
C PRO A 719 -15.16 14.83 7.43
N LYS A 720 -15.82 15.98 7.27
CA LYS A 720 -17.21 16.10 6.78
C LYS A 720 -17.49 15.42 5.44
N ILE A 721 -16.46 15.18 4.62
CA ILE A 721 -16.59 14.48 3.33
C ILE A 721 -17.12 13.05 3.50
N VAL A 722 -16.93 12.44 4.68
CA VAL A 722 -17.45 11.11 5.02
C VAL A 722 -18.96 10.99 4.88
N TRP A 723 -19.70 12.10 5.07
CA TRP A 723 -21.15 12.10 4.88
C TRP A 723 -21.52 11.71 3.45
N GLN A 724 -20.80 12.25 2.47
CA GLN A 724 -21.04 12.00 1.04
C GLN A 724 -20.37 10.71 0.58
N THR A 725 -19.16 10.42 1.06
CA THR A 725 -18.35 9.32 0.49
C THR A 725 -18.60 7.96 1.14
N VAL A 726 -19.15 7.92 2.35
CA VAL A 726 -19.36 6.65 3.09
C VAL A 726 -20.78 6.54 3.63
N VAL A 727 -21.29 7.57 4.31
CA VAL A 727 -22.58 7.48 5.01
C VAL A 727 -23.77 7.49 4.04
N GLU A 728 -23.74 8.35 3.02
CA GLU A 728 -24.81 8.45 2.02
C GLU A 728 -24.97 7.16 1.19
N PRO A 729 -23.89 6.55 0.64
CA PRO A 729 -23.99 5.24 0.00
C PRO A 729 -24.52 4.14 0.91
N ALA A 730 -24.04 4.04 2.15
CA ALA A 730 -24.51 3.03 3.11
C ALA A 730 -26.00 3.22 3.48
N LYS A 731 -26.44 4.48 3.56
CA LYS A 731 -27.85 4.83 3.76
C LYS A 731 -28.71 4.39 2.56
N GLU A 732 -28.25 4.64 1.33
CA GLU A 732 -28.96 4.26 0.10
C GLU A 732 -29.09 2.75 -0.05
N GLU A 733 -28.04 1.99 0.26
CA GLU A 733 -28.05 0.52 0.23
C GLU A 733 -29.12 -0.08 1.16
N LEU A 734 -29.34 0.54 2.31
CA LEU A 734 -30.36 0.12 3.30
C LEU A 734 -31.76 0.70 3.02
N GLY A 735 -31.91 1.59 2.04
CA GLY A 735 -33.18 2.23 1.72
C GLY A 735 -33.76 3.13 2.82
N ILE A 736 -32.95 3.57 3.78
CA ILE A 736 -33.43 4.38 4.91
C ILE A 736 -33.32 5.89 4.65
N GLY A 737 -34.19 6.67 5.29
CA GLY A 737 -34.18 8.14 5.21
C GLY A 737 -33.12 8.78 6.12
N TRP A 738 -32.72 10.02 5.80
CA TRP A 738 -31.82 10.82 6.65
C TRP A 738 -32.34 11.04 8.08
N ARG A 739 -33.67 10.96 8.29
CA ARG A 739 -34.26 10.98 9.65
C ARG A 739 -33.83 9.78 10.48
N ALA A 740 -33.92 8.57 9.92
CA ALA A 740 -33.51 7.34 10.60
C ALA A 740 -32.00 7.34 10.88
N VAL A 741 -31.18 7.85 9.97
CA VAL A 741 -29.73 8.03 10.19
C VAL A 741 -29.45 8.97 11.36
N GLN A 742 -30.15 10.11 11.43
CA GLN A 742 -29.96 11.09 12.52
C GLN A 742 -30.48 10.57 13.87
N GLU A 743 -31.56 9.79 13.86
CA GLU A 743 -32.05 9.09 15.04
C GLU A 743 -31.05 8.03 15.52
N GLY A 744 -30.47 7.24 14.61
CA GLY A 744 -29.46 6.22 14.91
C GLY A 744 -28.18 6.74 15.57
N ILE A 745 -27.80 8.00 15.32
CA ILE A 745 -26.66 8.65 16.00
C ILE A 745 -27.02 9.27 17.35
N GLY A 746 -28.31 9.30 17.70
CA GLY A 746 -28.84 9.98 18.87
C GLY A 746 -28.86 11.50 18.73
N SER A 747 -29.15 12.02 17.53
CA SER A 747 -29.34 13.45 17.26
C SER A 747 -30.81 13.74 16.95
N HIS A 748 -31.32 14.88 17.42
CA HIS A 748 -32.58 15.41 16.88
C HIS A 748 -32.40 15.76 15.39
N TYR A 749 -33.47 15.56 14.61
CA TYR A 749 -33.44 15.88 13.18
C TYR A 749 -33.19 17.37 12.97
N CYS A 750 -32.06 17.71 12.36
CA CYS A 750 -31.60 19.09 12.16
C CYS A 750 -31.39 19.43 10.66
N GLY A 751 -32.02 18.65 9.78
CA GLY A 751 -31.94 18.83 8.33
C GLY A 751 -30.50 18.72 7.82
N SER A 752 -30.10 19.62 6.91
CA SER A 752 -28.78 19.63 6.28
C SER A 752 -27.66 20.22 7.13
N SER A 753 -27.97 20.75 8.33
CA SER A 753 -26.98 21.39 9.20
C SER A 753 -25.91 20.40 9.70
N ILE A 754 -26.25 19.12 9.84
CA ILE A 754 -25.34 18.07 10.28
C ILE A 754 -24.15 17.87 9.33
N PHE A 755 -24.35 18.08 8.03
CA PHE A 755 -23.34 17.86 6.98
C PHE A 755 -22.25 18.94 6.96
N LYS A 756 -22.44 20.05 7.69
CA LYS A 756 -21.46 21.15 7.76
C LYS A 756 -20.23 20.76 8.60
N ASN A 757 -20.38 19.79 9.50
CA ASN A 757 -19.35 19.39 10.46
C ASN A 757 -18.87 17.95 10.21
N GLY A 758 -17.65 17.68 10.65
CA GLY A 758 -17.14 16.31 10.76
C GLY A 758 -17.91 15.50 11.80
N VAL A 759 -17.64 14.20 11.83
CA VAL A 759 -18.31 13.25 12.73
C VAL A 759 -17.33 12.81 13.81
N SER A 760 -17.73 12.90 15.07
CA SER A 760 -16.90 12.35 16.15
C SER A 760 -16.86 10.82 16.08
N ARG A 761 -15.82 10.21 16.63
CA ARG A 761 -15.67 8.74 16.62
C ARG A 761 -16.80 8.00 17.31
N GLU A 762 -17.28 8.53 18.43
CA GLU A 762 -18.43 7.97 19.12
C GLU A 762 -19.69 8.02 18.23
N ARG A 763 -19.94 9.15 17.57
CA ARG A 763 -21.06 9.28 16.62
C ARG A 763 -20.88 8.39 15.40
N MET A 764 -19.65 8.21 14.92
CA MET A 764 -19.33 7.29 13.83
C MET A 764 -19.59 5.83 14.23
N MET A 765 -19.29 5.45 15.47
CA MET A 765 -19.62 4.12 15.99
C MET A 765 -21.13 3.92 16.10
N ARG A 766 -21.89 4.94 16.53
CA ARG A 766 -23.35 4.89 16.53
C ARG A 766 -23.92 4.77 15.10
N LEU A 767 -23.37 5.53 14.14
CA LEU A 767 -23.70 5.37 12.71
C LEU A 767 -23.49 3.93 12.26
N CYS A 768 -22.32 3.35 12.55
CA CYS A 768 -21.99 1.97 12.22
C CYS A 768 -23.03 0.99 12.79
N LEU A 769 -23.40 1.12 14.06
CA LEU A 769 -24.42 0.27 14.68
C LEU A 769 -25.80 0.44 14.05
N SER A 770 -26.17 1.67 13.66
CA SER A 770 -27.46 1.96 13.00
C SER A 770 -27.51 1.54 11.52
N LEU A 771 -26.36 1.39 10.87
CA LEU A 771 -26.22 1.06 9.45
C LEU A 771 -25.65 -0.36 9.29
N GLU A 772 -26.28 -1.32 9.96
CA GLU A 772 -25.99 -2.77 9.87
C GLU A 772 -24.52 -3.19 10.07
N LYS A 773 -23.78 -2.46 10.91
CA LYS A 773 -22.35 -2.73 11.17
C LYS A 773 -21.48 -2.65 9.91
N ASN A 774 -21.74 -1.67 9.05
CA ASN A 774 -20.92 -1.41 7.87
C ASN A 774 -19.40 -1.39 8.22
N PRO A 775 -18.57 -2.26 7.62
CA PRO A 775 -17.15 -2.39 7.97
C PRO A 775 -16.35 -1.11 7.80
N LEU A 776 -16.65 -0.28 6.79
CA LEU A 776 -15.92 0.98 6.57
C LEU A 776 -16.21 2.00 7.68
N LEU A 777 -17.47 2.10 8.12
CA LEU A 777 -17.84 2.95 9.25
C LEU A 777 -17.18 2.47 10.55
N TYR A 778 -17.13 1.14 10.76
CA TYR A 778 -16.42 0.55 11.89
C TYR A 778 -14.92 0.89 11.87
N ASN A 779 -14.26 0.70 10.72
CA ASN A 779 -12.84 0.97 10.56
C ASN A 779 -12.54 2.45 10.79
N LEU A 780 -13.34 3.37 10.26
CA LEU A 780 -13.19 4.81 10.50
C LEU A 780 -13.38 5.18 11.98
N ALA A 781 -14.41 4.63 12.64
CA ALA A 781 -14.69 4.89 14.05
C ALA A 781 -13.56 4.39 14.98
N SER A 782 -13.05 3.19 14.70
CA SER A 782 -12.04 2.51 15.50
C SER A 782 -10.60 2.76 15.04
N SER A 783 -10.38 3.54 13.97
CA SER A 783 -9.06 3.78 13.35
C SER A 783 -8.01 4.35 14.30
N ASP A 784 -6.74 4.06 14.01
CA ASP A 784 -5.58 4.63 14.70
C ASP A 784 -5.10 5.94 14.06
N ILE A 785 -5.96 6.58 13.25
CA ILE A 785 -5.67 7.75 12.42
C ILE A 785 -6.27 9.03 13.00
N PHE A 786 -5.45 10.05 13.21
CA PHE A 786 -5.91 11.41 13.45
C PHE A 786 -5.99 12.19 12.14
N TRP A 787 -7.18 12.72 11.82
CA TRP A 787 -7.38 13.53 10.62
C TRP A 787 -7.04 14.99 10.93
N ASP A 788 -5.84 15.42 10.53
CA ASP A 788 -5.39 16.78 10.80
C ASP A 788 -5.57 17.70 9.60
N LYS A 789 -5.96 18.93 9.89
CA LYS A 789 -6.32 19.93 8.90
C LYS A 789 -5.07 20.60 8.33
N ILE A 790 -4.99 20.76 7.02
CA ILE A 790 -3.91 21.51 6.36
C ILE A 790 -4.14 23.01 6.58
N VAL A 791 -3.10 23.70 7.07
CA VAL A 791 -3.11 25.16 7.27
C VAL A 791 -2.19 25.91 6.33
N SER A 792 -1.23 25.22 5.70
CA SER A 792 -0.33 25.84 4.73
C SER A 792 0.24 24.83 3.75
N ILE A 793 0.34 25.22 2.48
CA ILE A 793 1.13 24.54 1.45
C ILE A 793 1.98 25.62 0.78
N LYS A 794 3.30 25.55 0.90
CA LYS A 794 4.22 26.58 0.37
C LYS A 794 5.21 25.95 -0.59
N LYS A 795 5.29 26.46 -1.82
CA LYS A 795 6.36 26.12 -2.75
C LYS A 795 7.69 26.64 -2.20
N LEU A 796 8.68 25.75 -2.07
CA LEU A 796 10.01 26.10 -1.58
C LEU A 796 10.98 26.32 -2.75
N GLY A 797 11.35 25.24 -3.46
CA GLY A 797 12.38 25.29 -4.49
C GLY A 797 12.80 23.90 -4.96
N LEU A 798 13.90 23.82 -5.70
CA LEU A 798 14.46 22.56 -6.19
C LEU A 798 15.34 21.91 -5.11
N GLU A 799 15.03 20.69 -4.70
CA GLU A 799 15.81 19.93 -3.70
C GLU A 799 16.05 18.48 -4.18
N ASN A 800 17.08 17.83 -3.64
CA ASN A 800 17.29 16.40 -3.79
C ASN A 800 16.16 15.63 -3.09
N VAL A 801 15.56 14.68 -3.80
CA VAL A 801 14.42 13.91 -3.32
C VAL A 801 14.68 12.42 -3.31
N TYR A 802 13.93 11.72 -2.46
CA TYR A 802 14.06 10.31 -2.16
C TYR A 802 12.69 9.66 -2.11
N ASP A 803 12.66 8.35 -2.26
CA ASP A 803 11.46 7.54 -2.21
C ASP A 803 11.79 6.21 -1.53
N ALA A 804 10.76 5.51 -1.06
CA ALA A 804 10.90 4.26 -0.33
C ALA A 804 9.93 3.19 -0.82
N THR A 805 10.34 1.93 -0.72
CA THR A 805 9.52 0.78 -1.12
C THR A 805 9.03 0.06 0.12
N VAL A 806 7.71 -0.09 0.22
CA VAL A 806 7.02 -0.87 1.26
C VAL A 806 6.04 -1.83 0.59
N PRO A 807 6.39 -3.11 0.42
CA PRO A 807 5.49 -4.13 -0.13
C PRO A 807 4.24 -4.32 0.75
N GLY A 808 3.12 -4.70 0.15
CA GLY A 808 1.90 -5.08 0.87
C GLY A 808 1.00 -3.90 1.23
N ALA A 809 1.44 -3.02 2.14
CA ALA A 809 0.65 -1.87 2.59
C ALA A 809 0.81 -0.62 1.69
N HIS A 810 1.93 -0.52 0.97
CA HIS A 810 2.21 0.56 0.02
C HIS A 810 2.23 1.98 0.60
N ASN A 811 2.36 2.12 1.91
CA ASN A 811 2.50 3.40 2.58
C ASN A 811 3.44 3.26 3.78
N PHE A 812 3.83 4.39 4.37
CA PHE A 812 4.63 4.44 5.59
C PHE A 812 4.38 5.77 6.31
N ILE A 813 4.85 5.84 7.55
CA ILE A 813 4.77 7.06 8.35
C ILE A 813 6.10 7.80 8.30
N ALA A 814 6.05 9.06 7.88
CA ALA A 814 7.20 9.93 7.70
C ALA A 814 6.92 11.31 8.31
N ASN A 815 7.84 11.82 9.15
CA ASN A 815 7.63 13.03 9.96
C ASN A 815 6.27 13.03 10.70
N ASP A 816 5.86 11.87 11.22
CA ASP A 816 4.57 11.65 11.88
C ASP A 816 3.34 11.93 10.98
N ILE A 817 3.48 11.76 9.65
CA ILE A 817 2.39 11.88 8.66
C ILE A 817 2.35 10.61 7.81
N ILE A 818 1.15 10.13 7.46
CA ILE A 818 0.96 8.93 6.63
C ILE A 818 1.12 9.30 5.14
N VAL A 819 2.06 8.63 4.47
CA VAL A 819 2.49 8.92 3.08
C VAL A 819 2.55 7.63 2.25
N HIS A 820 2.24 7.70 0.96
CA HIS A 820 2.26 6.52 0.07
C HIS A 820 3.67 6.25 -0.50
N ASN A 821 3.93 5.01 -0.90
CA ASN A 821 5.06 4.64 -1.75
C ASN A 821 4.75 4.92 -3.24
N SER A 822 5.50 4.33 -4.17
CA SER A 822 5.30 4.57 -5.60
C SER A 822 4.92 3.36 -6.45
N LEU A 823 4.17 3.61 -7.54
CA LEU A 823 3.53 2.65 -8.48
C LEU A 823 4.44 1.68 -9.25
N GLU A 824 5.73 1.96 -9.44
CA GLU A 824 6.61 1.23 -10.38
C GLU A 824 6.86 -0.24 -10.01
N GLN A 825 6.34 -0.70 -8.89
CA GLN A 825 6.80 -1.92 -8.25
C GLN A 825 6.35 -3.18 -8.99
N ASP A 826 5.14 -3.22 -9.54
CA ASP A 826 4.53 -4.49 -10.00
C ASP A 826 5.03 -4.97 -11.38
N ALA A 827 5.69 -4.11 -12.15
CA ALA A 827 6.31 -4.49 -13.44
C ALA A 827 7.65 -5.21 -13.24
N ASP A 828 7.93 -6.21 -14.09
CA ASP A 828 9.22 -6.92 -14.13
C ASP A 828 10.20 -6.22 -15.08
N VAL A 829 9.67 -5.69 -16.19
CA VAL A 829 10.42 -4.93 -17.19
C VAL A 829 9.70 -3.63 -17.51
N VAL A 830 10.47 -2.55 -17.63
CA VAL A 830 9.97 -1.23 -18.04
C VAL A 830 10.79 -0.72 -19.22
N LEU A 831 10.10 -0.47 -20.33
CA LEU A 831 10.65 0.06 -21.57
C LEU A 831 10.10 1.47 -21.82
N PHE A 832 10.96 2.39 -22.26
CA PHE A 832 10.54 3.70 -22.80
C PHE A 832 10.90 3.84 -24.27
N ILE A 833 10.08 4.59 -25.01
CA ILE A 833 10.44 5.04 -26.36
C ILE A 833 10.80 6.52 -26.31
N TYR A 834 12.01 6.85 -26.76
CA TYR A 834 12.49 8.21 -26.97
C TYR A 834 12.82 8.45 -28.44
N ARG A 835 12.32 9.56 -28.99
CA ARG A 835 12.63 10.03 -30.34
C ARG A 835 12.84 11.54 -30.30
N GLU A 836 13.95 12.00 -30.84
CA GLU A 836 14.26 13.41 -30.96
C GLU A 836 13.46 14.00 -32.14
N LYS A 837 12.64 15.03 -31.90
CA LYS A 837 11.89 15.73 -32.95
C LYS A 837 12.46 17.15 -33.06
N GLU A 838 13.61 17.32 -33.72
CA GLU A 838 14.09 18.66 -34.04
C GLU A 838 13.17 19.32 -35.09
N ARG A 839 12.64 20.50 -34.76
CA ARG A 839 12.02 21.38 -35.77
C ARG A 839 13.13 22.05 -36.57
N GLY A 840 13.35 21.61 -37.81
CA GLY A 840 14.23 22.28 -38.77
C GLY A 840 15.55 21.59 -39.09
N ALA A 841 15.79 20.36 -38.61
CA ALA A 841 16.95 19.58 -39.01
C ALA A 841 16.78 19.01 -40.43
N THR A 842 17.84 19.09 -41.24
CA THR A 842 17.91 18.59 -42.62
C THR A 842 18.10 17.07 -42.72
N THR A 843 18.23 16.37 -41.58
CA THR A 843 18.39 14.91 -41.48
C THR A 843 17.16 14.30 -40.79
N PRO A 844 16.48 13.29 -41.36
CA PRO A 844 15.30 12.71 -40.73
C PRO A 844 15.67 11.92 -39.45
N SER A 845 15.12 12.33 -38.31
CA SER A 845 15.28 11.67 -37.00
C SER A 845 14.43 10.40 -36.85
N ASN A 846 14.53 9.50 -37.83
CA ASN A 846 13.82 8.22 -37.84
C ASN A 846 14.44 7.17 -36.92
N ILE A 847 15.45 7.52 -36.12
CA ILE A 847 16.02 6.63 -35.11
C ILE A 847 15.26 6.83 -33.79
N ALA A 848 14.77 5.73 -33.24
CA ALA A 848 14.13 5.69 -31.94
C ALA A 848 15.01 4.92 -30.95
N GLU A 849 15.19 5.49 -29.77
CA GLU A 849 15.90 4.84 -28.68
C GLU A 849 14.88 4.16 -27.76
N ILE A 850 15.03 2.85 -27.59
CA ILE A 850 14.25 2.04 -26.65
C ILE A 850 15.08 1.90 -25.38
N LEU A 851 14.62 2.53 -24.30
CA LEU A 851 15.30 2.57 -23.01
C LEU A 851 14.75 1.47 -22.10
N ILE A 852 15.56 0.50 -21.71
CA ILE A 852 15.21 -0.51 -20.70
C ILE A 852 15.56 0.07 -19.34
N ALA A 853 14.59 0.75 -18.74
CA ALA A 853 14.79 1.50 -17.50
C ALA A 853 14.68 0.63 -16.23
N LYS A 854 13.97 -0.50 -16.31
CA LYS A 854 13.89 -1.51 -15.26
C LYS A 854 13.91 -2.90 -15.89
N HIS A 855 14.69 -3.80 -15.31
CA HIS A 855 14.65 -5.23 -15.61
C HIS A 855 15.00 -6.01 -14.34
N ARG A 856 14.06 -6.80 -13.81
CA ARG A 856 14.27 -7.51 -12.52
C ARG A 856 15.32 -8.64 -12.59
N ASN A 857 15.46 -9.27 -13.75
CA ASN A 857 16.24 -10.49 -13.94
C ASN A 857 17.30 -10.36 -15.05
N GLY A 858 17.63 -9.13 -15.46
CA GLY A 858 18.54 -8.89 -16.58
C GLY A 858 19.04 -7.44 -16.62
N PRO A 859 19.84 -7.07 -17.64
CA PRO A 859 20.49 -5.78 -17.74
C PRO A 859 19.51 -4.64 -18.08
N THR A 860 19.86 -3.43 -17.65
CA THR A 860 19.25 -2.17 -18.12
C THR A 860 20.16 -1.49 -19.15
N GLY A 861 19.61 -0.59 -19.95
CA GLY A 861 20.38 0.15 -20.96
C GLY A 861 19.48 0.70 -22.07
N SER A 862 20.04 0.90 -23.26
CA SER A 862 19.28 1.38 -24.41
C SER A 862 19.69 0.70 -25.71
N ILE A 863 18.71 0.55 -26.61
CA ILE A 863 18.92 0.04 -27.97
C ILE A 863 18.30 1.01 -28.98
N LYS A 864 18.80 0.99 -30.21
CA LYS A 864 18.32 1.88 -31.27
C LYS A 864 17.57 1.07 -32.33
N LEU A 865 16.39 1.55 -32.71
CA LEU A 865 15.57 0.99 -33.79
C LEU A 865 15.26 2.07 -34.83
N TYR A 866 15.01 1.64 -36.06
CA TYR A 866 14.51 2.53 -37.11
C TYR A 866 12.98 2.60 -37.04
N PHE A 867 12.41 3.80 -36.98
CA PHE A 867 10.97 4.03 -37.06
C PHE A 867 10.57 4.54 -38.46
N ASP A 868 9.76 3.75 -39.14
CA ASP A 868 9.19 4.08 -40.44
C ASP A 868 7.86 4.83 -40.26
N GLU A 869 7.89 6.16 -40.46
CA GLU A 869 6.71 7.00 -40.27
C GLU A 869 5.57 6.69 -41.25
N LYS A 870 5.91 6.33 -42.50
CA LYS A 870 4.91 6.06 -43.56
C LYS A 870 4.13 4.78 -43.28
N ARG A 871 4.78 3.81 -42.63
CA ARG A 871 4.21 2.50 -42.31
C ARG A 871 3.75 2.38 -40.86
N ALA A 872 4.10 3.37 -40.03
CA ALA A 872 3.94 3.35 -38.58
C ALA A 872 4.47 2.05 -37.96
N SER A 873 5.73 1.70 -38.27
CA SER A 873 6.37 0.43 -37.89
C SER A 873 7.85 0.60 -37.54
N PHE A 874 8.39 -0.27 -36.69
CA PHE A 874 9.78 -0.35 -36.28
C PHE A 874 10.55 -1.45 -37.02
N ARG A 875 11.84 -1.21 -37.27
CA ARG A 875 12.78 -2.17 -37.90
C ARG A 875 14.12 -2.19 -37.16
N ASN A 876 14.84 -3.32 -37.26
CA ASN A 876 16.23 -3.40 -36.82
C ASN A 876 17.09 -2.41 -37.63
N LEU A 877 18.06 -1.77 -36.99
CA LEU A 877 19.06 -0.97 -37.68
C LEU A 877 20.09 -1.88 -38.35
N ASP A 878 20.40 -1.60 -39.61
CA ASP A 878 21.48 -2.29 -40.30
C ASP A 878 22.83 -1.74 -39.82
N LYS A 879 23.70 -2.61 -39.31
CA LYS A 879 25.01 -2.26 -38.75
C LYS A 879 26.17 -2.67 -39.67
N THR A 880 25.87 -3.26 -40.83
CA THR A 880 26.86 -3.90 -41.71
C THR A 880 27.68 -2.93 -42.59
N HIS A 881 27.36 -1.63 -42.61
CA HIS A 881 28.04 -0.64 -43.46
C HIS A 881 28.94 0.37 -42.72
N ILE A 882 29.40 0.08 -41.49
CA ILE A 882 30.29 1.00 -40.73
C ILE A 882 31.79 0.67 -40.93
N THR A 883 32.13 -0.36 -41.70
CA THR A 883 33.51 -0.63 -42.11
C THR A 883 33.73 -0.22 -43.56
N GLU A 884 33.81 1.09 -43.82
CA GLU A 884 34.73 1.71 -44.79
C GLU A 884 34.53 3.23 -44.77
N GLU A 885 35.66 3.93 -44.61
CA GLU A 885 35.87 5.39 -44.66
C GLU A 885 35.63 6.21 -43.37
N PHE A 886 36.76 6.42 -42.67
CA PHE A 886 37.24 7.59 -41.90
C PHE A 886 36.34 8.29 -40.88
#